data_AF-A0A143BIU6-F1
#
_entry.id   AF-A0A143BIU6-F1
#
_cell.length_a   1.000
_cell.length_b   1.000
_cell.length_c   1.000
_cell.angle_alpha   90.00
_cell.angle_beta   90.00
_cell.angle_gamma   90.00
#
_symmetry.space_group_name_H-M   'P 1'
#
loop_
_entity.id
_entity.type
_entity.pdbx_description
1 polymer ?
#
loop_
_entity_poly.entity_id
_entity_poly.type
_entity_poly.pdbx_seq_one_letter_code
_entity_poly.pdbx_strand_id
1 'polypeptide(L)'
;MQPSVTVAALVLVLGVSPGLFVAQHVGAQESAPAGADAARKTAPTADTLVRGARRPSASALGLLVFQRDGQLYRQRAGEPAVVISEGSAFHRDPSWEGSTLYWAADSGGRYAIYSRTTDDATGAFTAPVKRLTNSVAHDVSPAASAGRVYFQRGLGNDSRIWVREGTATERRLNTTEQTEKRPRVSANGTVVAYIVHTETTRRVVANGRTIFTDNSIEDIALAPAGTQLAVSTRNGVFVVPVAGEPFSNLLSRTHGDVDWSADGTLVTIAEFRETAMSYNGDPDRGVDRAAHERVSMAQSVTAPQMLRLPAPLAPDAGRILVAGPLPEPRAQLNAAAFDRVWERSARLYFGTPTMAASRTVWDAVRARLRPMAVAAATDSSVQDVIYRLLQARPPLRVEATGKAAVSSAHPVATDAGLEIFRKGGNVVDAAVAVSFALGVVEPDASGIGGYGEMVIALKGKQPTLIEFMSRVPEEGGLSNTSLLTNGRYPSDGPVLVNVPGTVAGMYLAWQQHGSKKVTWAELIAPAIRAARTGYAVSDGLATTLATEREHFAKYEGSRALFFRNGVPMQRGDTVKNPDLAWVLEQIAAKGADGFYKGEVATKYAGDLRAKGNAMKVSDLARYFANERAPVCGTYRTYRLCSGAPPVSGGADLVARLNLLEQFPAPKPYTDDAPTLHAMLSAWFLTPSSRNKIADPALWPVDVATIVDKDTAKVRWQCYAADKALTPRAVRGDTLECLKDRAKAATGAPSDAAAEENTALSDASPCGDEHAREMTVCHAAGTTAYTVADADGNAVAVTQTLGTWGGNFYVTPGLGFLSNDKLTSYGTDPTQYGSRLPFARHGSTLAPTIAFKGDRPVFAVGAAGNAWITSAVYQTLIGALDFGLGPQRALELPRFLPGGGFGPATPGSAAANPPYTIQLEDGFAPQVMQRLRTLGYDLSFVSARGELREGYGGAIRIGGRTVTAGADPRRAGAAGAIR
;
A
#
# COMPACT_ATOMS: atom_id res chain seq x y z
N MET A 1 53.02 34.97 6.63
CA MET A 1 52.92 35.97 5.54
C MET A 1 52.90 35.21 4.21
N GLN A 2 52.13 35.68 3.22
CA GLN A 2 52.36 35.40 1.79
C GLN A 2 53.56 36.24 1.30
N PRO A 3 54.18 36.01 0.11
CA PRO A 3 53.63 35.51 -1.18
C PRO A 3 54.52 34.40 -1.83
N SER A 4 54.53 34.12 -3.15
CA SER A 4 53.49 33.72 -4.14
C SER A 4 54.18 33.36 -5.49
N VAL A 5 53.42 32.96 -6.53
CA VAL A 5 53.75 32.97 -7.99
C VAL A 5 54.54 31.77 -8.59
N THR A 6 53.76 30.85 -9.20
CA THR A 6 53.87 30.32 -10.59
C THR A 6 55.15 29.67 -11.14
N VAL A 7 54.97 28.49 -11.77
CA VAL A 7 55.88 27.83 -12.76
C VAL A 7 55.05 27.43 -14.00
N ALA A 8 55.66 27.24 -15.17
CA ALA A 8 54.96 27.04 -16.45
C ALA A 8 55.52 25.93 -17.38
N ALA A 9 54.60 25.34 -18.16
CA ALA A 9 54.72 24.87 -19.55
C ALA A 9 55.54 23.60 -19.96
N LEU A 10 55.17 23.09 -21.16
CA LEU A 10 55.83 22.11 -22.05
C LEU A 10 55.82 20.61 -21.60
N VAL A 11 55.84 19.59 -22.49
CA VAL A 11 56.20 19.51 -23.94
C VAL A 11 55.28 18.54 -24.77
N LEU A 12 55.37 18.61 -26.11
CA LEU A 12 54.81 17.85 -27.28
C LEU A 12 53.95 16.56 -27.09
N VAL A 13 52.97 16.15 -27.94
CA VAL A 13 52.57 16.37 -29.38
C VAL A 13 53.00 15.30 -30.40
N LEU A 14 51.98 14.73 -31.10
CA LEU A 14 51.86 14.21 -32.48
C LEU A 14 50.45 13.53 -32.55
N GLY A 15 49.65 13.40 -33.61
CA GLY A 15 49.51 13.89 -35.01
C GLY A 15 48.05 13.51 -35.45
N VAL A 16 47.45 13.77 -36.62
CA VAL A 16 47.74 14.36 -37.95
C VAL A 16 46.48 15.18 -38.39
N SER A 17 46.55 16.01 -39.43
CA SER A 17 45.58 17.08 -39.78
C SER A 17 44.65 16.84 -41.01
N PRO A 18 43.62 17.68 -41.26
CA PRO A 18 42.60 17.51 -42.33
C PRO A 18 42.70 18.52 -43.51
N GLY A 19 41.72 18.51 -44.44
CA GLY A 19 41.37 19.61 -45.37
C GLY A 19 39.91 20.10 -45.13
N LEU A 20 39.51 21.38 -45.26
CA LEU A 20 39.53 22.34 -46.41
C LEU A 20 38.65 21.90 -47.59
N PHE A 21 37.82 22.74 -48.25
CA PHE A 21 37.70 24.23 -48.37
C PHE A 21 36.29 24.72 -47.88
N VAL A 22 35.95 25.97 -47.52
CA VAL A 22 36.34 27.38 -47.87
C VAL A 22 35.52 28.01 -49.03
N ALA A 23 35.16 29.31 -48.86
CA ALA A 23 34.40 30.22 -49.75
C ALA A 23 32.85 30.08 -49.74
N GLN A 24 32.02 31.13 -49.91
CA GLN A 24 32.27 32.59 -49.95
C GLN A 24 30.99 33.38 -49.56
N HIS A 25 31.11 34.67 -49.21
CA HIS A 25 29.97 35.60 -49.08
C HIS A 25 29.81 36.43 -50.37
N VAL A 26 28.61 36.43 -50.95
CA VAL A 26 28.13 37.44 -51.91
C VAL A 26 26.68 37.75 -51.53
N GLY A 27 26.32 39.03 -51.47
CA GLY A 27 24.97 39.47 -51.14
C GLY A 27 24.18 39.87 -52.39
N ALA A 28 22.87 39.66 -52.36
CA ALA A 28 21.91 40.27 -53.27
C ALA A 28 20.69 40.74 -52.46
N GLN A 29 20.31 42.01 -52.62
CA GLN A 29 19.01 42.50 -52.19
C GLN A 29 18.04 42.40 -53.36
N GLU A 30 16.93 41.70 -53.18
CA GLU A 30 15.68 41.99 -53.90
C GLU A 30 14.56 42.17 -52.88
N SER A 31 13.50 42.86 -53.29
CA SER A 31 12.58 43.53 -52.35
C SER A 31 11.11 43.36 -52.73
N ALA A 32 10.26 43.49 -51.70
CA ALA A 32 8.79 43.58 -51.75
C ALA A 32 8.03 42.24 -51.86
N PRO A 33 6.73 42.19 -51.47
CA PRO A 33 5.92 43.26 -50.85
C PRO A 33 5.57 43.01 -49.38
N ALA A 34 5.19 44.08 -48.67
CA ALA A 34 4.61 43.98 -47.33
C ALA A 34 3.12 43.60 -47.40
N GLY A 35 2.67 42.62 -46.59
CA GLY A 35 1.27 42.19 -46.62
C GLY A 35 0.85 40.97 -45.79
N ALA A 36 1.48 40.67 -44.64
CA ALA A 36 1.12 39.49 -43.83
C ALA A 36 1.26 39.62 -42.29
N ASP A 37 1.90 40.66 -41.77
CA ASP A 37 2.41 40.66 -40.37
C ASP A 37 1.41 41.17 -39.31
N ALA A 38 0.16 40.71 -39.38
CA ALA A 38 -0.93 41.12 -38.48
C ALA A 38 -1.63 39.97 -37.74
N ALA A 39 -1.26 38.71 -37.98
CA ALA A 39 -2.05 37.54 -37.58
C ALA A 39 -1.31 36.49 -36.71
N ARG A 40 -0.10 36.75 -36.20
CA ARG A 40 0.69 35.77 -35.41
C ARG A 40 1.37 36.34 -34.15
N LYS A 41 0.61 37.03 -33.28
CA LYS A 41 1.02 37.34 -31.90
C LYS A 41 -0.11 37.12 -30.87
N THR A 42 -0.67 35.92 -30.85
CA THR A 42 -1.44 35.40 -29.72
C THR A 42 -0.70 34.21 -29.12
N ALA A 43 -0.06 34.42 -27.96
CA ALA A 43 0.34 33.30 -27.11
C ALA A 43 -0.94 32.61 -26.58
N PRO A 44 -0.96 31.28 -26.39
CA PRO A 44 -2.14 30.59 -25.87
C PRO A 44 -2.43 31.06 -24.44
N THR A 45 -3.51 31.84 -24.29
CA THR A 45 -4.07 32.20 -22.99
C THR A 45 -4.55 30.95 -22.27
N ALA A 46 -4.29 30.85 -20.96
CA ALA A 46 -4.59 29.64 -20.19
C ALA A 46 -6.08 29.29 -20.19
N ASP A 47 -6.45 28.20 -20.89
CA ASP A 47 -7.77 27.58 -20.81
C ASP A 47 -8.07 27.13 -19.37
N THR A 48 -9.33 27.19 -18.96
CA THR A 48 -9.70 27.01 -17.54
C THR A 48 -9.53 25.57 -17.05
N LEU A 49 -8.95 25.41 -15.86
CA LEU A 49 -8.56 24.12 -15.28
C LEU A 49 -9.75 23.26 -14.85
N VAL A 50 -10.21 22.39 -15.75
CA VAL A 50 -11.22 21.36 -15.44
C VAL A 50 -10.61 20.20 -14.65
N ARG A 51 -10.59 20.35 -13.31
CA ARG A 51 -10.26 19.24 -12.41
C ARG A 51 -11.27 18.10 -12.53
N GLY A 52 -10.79 16.86 -12.44
CA GLY A 52 -11.62 15.65 -12.39
C GLY A 52 -12.05 15.08 -13.75
N ALA A 53 -11.73 15.77 -14.85
CA ALA A 53 -12.03 15.33 -16.20
C ALA A 53 -11.40 13.97 -16.56
N ARG A 54 -12.06 13.26 -17.48
CA ARG A 54 -11.74 11.95 -18.07
C ARG A 54 -12.09 12.03 -19.56
N ARG A 55 -11.50 11.16 -20.38
CA ARG A 55 -11.88 10.93 -21.80
C ARG A 55 -12.17 12.24 -22.56
N PRO A 56 -11.15 13.10 -22.80
CA PRO A 56 -11.34 14.27 -23.65
C PRO A 56 -11.64 13.83 -25.10
N SER A 57 -12.43 14.61 -25.83
CA SER A 57 -12.54 14.53 -27.28
C SER A 57 -12.80 15.91 -27.89
N ALA A 58 -12.00 16.30 -28.89
CA ALA A 58 -12.10 17.58 -29.58
C ALA A 58 -12.78 17.49 -30.97
N SER A 59 -13.66 18.44 -31.29
CA SER A 59 -14.23 18.59 -32.63
C SER A 59 -13.38 19.50 -33.52
N ALA A 60 -13.64 19.46 -34.84
CA ALA A 60 -13.04 20.37 -35.82
C ALA A 60 -13.35 21.86 -35.61
N LEU A 61 -14.29 22.18 -34.72
CA LEU A 61 -14.76 23.54 -34.42
C LEU A 61 -14.28 24.03 -33.05
N GLY A 62 -13.26 23.36 -32.47
CA GLY A 62 -12.69 23.70 -31.17
C GLY A 62 -13.60 23.38 -29.97
N LEU A 63 -14.72 22.66 -30.18
CA LEU A 63 -15.56 22.17 -29.10
C LEU A 63 -14.87 20.96 -28.45
N LEU A 64 -14.59 21.09 -27.16
CA LEU A 64 -14.09 20.03 -26.31
C LEU A 64 -15.28 19.38 -25.60
N VAL A 65 -15.34 18.05 -25.61
CA VAL A 65 -16.22 17.26 -24.74
C VAL A 65 -15.36 16.39 -23.83
N PHE A 66 -15.76 16.25 -22.57
CA PHE A 66 -15.09 15.37 -21.62
C PHE A 66 -16.08 14.76 -20.64
N GLN A 67 -15.72 13.63 -20.06
CA GLN A 67 -16.46 13.02 -18.95
C GLN A 67 -15.99 13.60 -17.62
N ARG A 68 -16.91 13.97 -16.74
CA ARG A 68 -16.64 14.30 -15.34
C ARG A 68 -17.82 13.84 -14.48
N ASP A 69 -17.52 13.22 -13.33
CA ASP A 69 -18.50 12.83 -12.31
C ASP A 69 -19.71 12.02 -12.85
N GLY A 70 -19.45 11.20 -13.88
CA GLY A 70 -20.44 10.35 -14.58
C GLY A 70 -21.22 11.03 -15.71
N GLN A 71 -21.04 12.33 -15.91
CA GLN A 71 -21.70 13.15 -16.93
C GLN A 71 -20.71 13.55 -18.03
N LEU A 72 -21.24 13.92 -19.21
CA LEU A 72 -20.52 14.63 -20.25
C LEU A 72 -20.70 16.14 -20.11
N TYR A 73 -19.61 16.87 -20.30
CA TYR A 73 -19.56 18.33 -20.34
C TYR A 73 -19.03 18.77 -21.70
N ARG A 74 -19.56 19.87 -22.24
CA ARG A 74 -19.06 20.59 -23.43
C ARG A 74 -18.41 21.90 -23.00
N GLN A 75 -17.24 22.20 -23.55
CA GLN A 75 -16.56 23.48 -23.39
C GLN A 75 -16.06 23.97 -24.76
N ARG A 76 -16.15 25.28 -25.00
CA ARG A 76 -15.44 25.97 -26.09
C ARG A 76 -14.33 26.82 -25.45
N ALA A 77 -13.24 27.09 -26.15
CA ALA A 77 -12.15 27.90 -25.62
C ALA A 77 -12.68 29.27 -25.13
N GLY A 78 -12.32 29.66 -23.90
CA GLY A 78 -12.83 30.87 -23.24
C GLY A 78 -14.27 30.81 -22.70
N GLU A 79 -15.06 29.77 -23.00
CA GLU A 79 -16.40 29.56 -22.42
C GLU A 79 -16.33 28.67 -21.15
N PRO A 80 -17.29 28.79 -20.21
CA PRO A 80 -17.46 27.83 -19.12
C PRO A 80 -17.92 26.46 -19.65
N ALA A 81 -17.55 25.38 -18.94
CA ALA A 81 -18.02 24.04 -19.27
C ALA A 81 -19.50 23.83 -18.86
N VAL A 82 -20.31 23.31 -19.79
CA VAL A 82 -21.75 23.10 -19.62
C VAL A 82 -22.06 21.59 -19.66
N VAL A 83 -22.92 21.10 -18.77
CA VAL A 83 -23.37 19.69 -18.79
C VAL A 83 -24.25 19.43 -20.01
N ILE A 84 -24.01 18.32 -20.72
CA ILE A 84 -24.72 17.94 -21.94
C ILE A 84 -25.35 16.54 -21.91
N SER A 85 -25.24 15.83 -20.78
CA SER A 85 -25.87 14.52 -20.56
C SER A 85 -26.49 14.41 -19.17
N GLU A 86 -27.63 13.74 -19.07
CA GLU A 86 -28.28 13.43 -17.79
C GLU A 86 -27.76 12.13 -17.15
N GLY A 87 -27.84 12.04 -15.82
CA GLY A 87 -27.46 10.86 -15.03
C GLY A 87 -25.95 10.58 -14.98
N SER A 88 -25.54 9.71 -14.05
CA SER A 88 -24.14 9.33 -13.84
C SER A 88 -23.86 7.91 -14.34
N ALA A 89 -23.06 7.78 -15.40
CA ALA A 89 -22.53 6.50 -15.89
C ALA A 89 -21.01 6.56 -16.03
N PHE A 90 -20.30 5.51 -15.63
CA PHE A 90 -18.85 5.59 -15.42
C PHE A 90 -17.98 5.39 -16.68
N HIS A 91 -18.55 4.93 -17.79
CA HIS A 91 -17.89 4.90 -19.10
C HIS A 91 -18.74 5.66 -20.12
N ARG A 92 -18.49 6.98 -20.26
CA ARG A 92 -19.12 7.81 -21.30
C ARG A 92 -18.31 7.84 -22.59
N ASP A 93 -16.97 7.82 -22.52
CA ASP A 93 -16.07 7.71 -23.69
C ASP A 93 -16.54 8.54 -24.93
N PRO A 94 -16.56 9.88 -24.89
CA PRO A 94 -16.98 10.69 -26.04
C PRO A 94 -16.00 10.59 -27.23
N SER A 95 -16.52 10.74 -28.45
CA SER A 95 -15.75 10.83 -29.71
C SER A 95 -16.49 11.67 -30.75
N TRP A 96 -15.79 12.45 -31.57
CA TRP A 96 -16.36 13.30 -32.62
C TRP A 96 -16.13 12.76 -34.03
N GLU A 97 -17.11 12.96 -34.92
CA GLU A 97 -16.96 12.94 -36.38
C GLU A 97 -17.63 14.20 -36.94
N GLY A 98 -16.85 15.17 -37.42
CA GLY A 98 -17.37 16.45 -37.89
C GLY A 98 -18.23 17.16 -36.82
N SER A 99 -19.51 17.33 -37.13
CA SER A 99 -20.54 17.95 -36.28
C SER A 99 -21.30 16.97 -35.37
N THR A 100 -20.96 15.67 -35.36
CA THR A 100 -21.67 14.66 -34.58
C THR A 100 -20.80 14.10 -33.46
N LEU A 101 -21.31 14.22 -32.23
CA LEU A 101 -20.76 13.60 -31.03
C LEU A 101 -21.33 12.19 -30.88
N TYR A 102 -20.47 11.22 -30.58
CA TYR A 102 -20.78 9.86 -30.19
C TYR A 102 -20.33 9.63 -28.74
N TRP A 103 -21.04 8.78 -27.99
CA TRP A 103 -20.64 8.38 -26.64
C TRP A 103 -21.29 7.05 -26.23
N ALA A 104 -20.84 6.50 -25.11
CA ALA A 104 -21.34 5.28 -24.50
C ALA A 104 -22.27 5.55 -23.31
N ALA A 105 -23.29 4.70 -23.17
CA ALA A 105 -24.30 4.69 -22.11
C ALA A 105 -25.27 5.89 -22.03
N ASP A 106 -26.47 5.63 -21.50
CA ASP A 106 -27.49 6.63 -21.13
C ASP A 106 -27.54 6.93 -19.62
N SER A 107 -28.53 7.72 -19.19
CA SER A 107 -28.73 8.14 -17.80
C SER A 107 -29.05 6.99 -16.84
N GLY A 108 -29.53 5.84 -17.35
CA GLY A 108 -29.83 4.64 -16.58
C GLY A 108 -28.68 3.61 -16.58
N GLY A 109 -27.49 3.96 -17.08
CA GLY A 109 -26.33 3.07 -17.11
C GLY A 109 -26.39 1.96 -18.17
N ARG A 110 -27.28 2.04 -19.17
CA ARG A 110 -27.39 1.03 -20.23
C ARG A 110 -26.29 1.24 -21.27
N TYR A 111 -25.25 0.40 -21.27
CA TYR A 111 -24.07 0.52 -22.15
C TYR A 111 -24.37 0.17 -23.61
N ALA A 112 -24.86 1.16 -24.35
CA ALA A 112 -24.96 1.19 -25.81
C ALA A 112 -24.21 2.41 -26.38
N ILE A 113 -23.99 2.46 -27.69
CA ILE A 113 -23.50 3.67 -28.36
C ILE A 113 -24.68 4.58 -28.71
N TYR A 114 -24.51 5.88 -28.43
CA TYR A 114 -25.45 6.96 -28.72
C TYR A 114 -24.75 8.05 -29.54
N SER A 115 -25.51 8.85 -30.28
CA SER A 115 -25.01 9.99 -31.04
C SER A 115 -25.94 11.20 -30.99
N ARG A 116 -25.39 12.40 -31.18
CA ARG A 116 -26.14 13.67 -31.26
C ARG A 116 -25.35 14.70 -32.07
N THR A 117 -26.02 15.40 -32.98
CA THR A 117 -25.42 16.40 -33.87
C THR A 117 -25.53 17.81 -33.28
N THR A 118 -24.51 18.63 -33.51
CA THR A 118 -24.48 20.07 -33.21
C THR A 118 -24.69 20.93 -34.45
N ASP A 119 -25.16 22.15 -34.24
CA ASP A 119 -25.01 23.25 -35.19
C ASP A 119 -23.59 23.82 -35.14
N ASP A 120 -22.98 24.02 -36.31
CA ASP A 120 -21.54 24.29 -36.44
C ASP A 120 -21.14 25.73 -36.12
N ALA A 121 -22.07 26.68 -36.22
CA ALA A 121 -21.81 28.07 -35.83
C ALA A 121 -21.91 28.24 -34.31
N THR A 122 -23.00 27.77 -33.72
CA THR A 122 -23.33 27.97 -32.30
C THR A 122 -22.65 26.96 -31.38
N GLY A 123 -22.38 25.74 -31.85
CA GLY A 123 -21.99 24.61 -31.00
C GLY A 123 -23.12 24.13 -30.07
N ALA A 124 -24.37 24.41 -30.43
CA ALA A 124 -25.57 23.94 -29.72
C ALA A 124 -26.04 22.60 -30.30
N PHE A 125 -26.57 21.70 -29.44
CA PHE A 125 -27.05 20.39 -29.86
C PHE A 125 -28.49 20.45 -30.41
N THR A 126 -28.62 20.61 -31.72
CA THR A 126 -29.89 20.80 -32.44
C THR A 126 -30.71 19.53 -32.65
N ALA A 127 -30.06 18.35 -32.68
CA ALA A 127 -30.74 17.07 -32.84
C ALA A 127 -31.10 16.41 -31.48
N PRO A 128 -32.14 15.55 -31.41
CA PRO A 128 -32.36 14.66 -30.27
C PRO A 128 -31.28 13.56 -30.17
N VAL A 129 -31.16 12.94 -29.00
CA VAL A 129 -30.25 11.80 -28.77
C VAL A 129 -30.72 10.58 -29.58
N LYS A 130 -29.83 10.01 -30.40
CA LYS A 130 -30.08 8.80 -31.18
C LYS A 130 -29.27 7.62 -30.62
N ARG A 131 -29.94 6.55 -30.18
CA ARG A 131 -29.26 5.27 -29.87
C ARG A 131 -28.88 4.58 -31.17
N LEU A 132 -27.66 4.05 -31.26
CA LEU A 132 -27.11 3.41 -32.46
C LEU A 132 -27.00 1.89 -32.32
N THR A 133 -26.63 1.37 -31.15
CA THR A 133 -26.49 -0.08 -30.91
C THR A 133 -27.53 -0.59 -29.91
N ASN A 134 -28.01 -1.82 -30.10
CA ASN A 134 -29.05 -2.45 -29.26
C ASN A 134 -28.61 -3.79 -28.65
N SER A 135 -27.30 -3.99 -28.47
CA SER A 135 -26.72 -5.20 -27.87
C SER A 135 -27.14 -5.42 -26.40
N VAL A 136 -27.11 -6.68 -25.96
CA VAL A 136 -27.17 -7.07 -24.54
C VAL A 136 -25.79 -7.03 -23.87
N ALA A 137 -24.71 -7.17 -24.65
CA ALA A 137 -23.35 -6.96 -24.19
C ALA A 137 -23.01 -5.45 -24.21
N HIS A 138 -22.20 -5.00 -23.25
CA HIS A 138 -21.85 -3.59 -23.12
C HIS A 138 -21.08 -3.08 -24.34
N ASP A 139 -21.59 -2.05 -24.99
CA ASP A 139 -20.88 -1.30 -26.03
C ASP A 139 -20.30 0.00 -25.43
N VAL A 140 -18.99 0.17 -25.56
CA VAL A 140 -18.21 1.29 -25.00
C VAL A 140 -17.12 1.76 -25.97
N SER A 141 -16.46 2.88 -25.65
CA SER A 141 -15.35 3.44 -26.45
C SER A 141 -15.63 3.55 -27.96
N PRO A 142 -16.64 4.34 -28.37
CA PRO A 142 -16.86 4.64 -29.78
C PRO A 142 -15.70 5.44 -30.39
N ALA A 143 -15.47 5.25 -31.68
CA ALA A 143 -14.66 6.09 -32.54
C ALA A 143 -15.28 6.10 -33.95
N ALA A 144 -15.50 7.26 -34.55
CA ALA A 144 -16.25 7.40 -35.80
C ALA A 144 -15.47 8.11 -36.90
N SER A 145 -15.59 7.64 -38.13
CA SER A 145 -15.01 8.26 -39.34
C SER A 145 -15.63 7.65 -40.61
N ALA A 146 -15.75 8.46 -41.66
CA ALA A 146 -16.24 8.08 -42.98
C ALA A 146 -17.61 7.35 -42.95
N GLY A 147 -18.50 7.74 -42.02
CA GLY A 147 -19.83 7.12 -41.86
C GLY A 147 -19.81 5.73 -41.21
N ARG A 148 -18.67 5.32 -40.62
CA ARG A 148 -18.50 4.09 -39.84
C ARG A 148 -18.28 4.41 -38.37
N VAL A 149 -18.89 3.61 -37.49
CA VAL A 149 -18.69 3.70 -36.04
C VAL A 149 -18.01 2.42 -35.55
N TYR A 150 -16.78 2.56 -35.07
CA TYR A 150 -16.02 1.51 -34.41
C TYR A 150 -16.29 1.59 -32.90
N PHE A 151 -16.41 0.46 -32.21
CA PHE A 151 -16.63 0.44 -30.76
C PHE A 151 -16.16 -0.87 -30.14
N GLN A 152 -15.91 -0.87 -28.84
CA GLN A 152 -15.60 -2.06 -28.06
C GLN A 152 -16.92 -2.69 -27.57
N ARG A 153 -17.12 -3.99 -27.85
CA ARG A 153 -18.23 -4.78 -27.33
C ARG A 153 -17.71 -5.83 -26.34
N GLY A 154 -18.31 -5.91 -25.17
CA GLY A 154 -17.95 -6.87 -24.12
C GLY A 154 -16.97 -6.36 -23.07
N LEU A 155 -16.71 -7.21 -22.06
CA LEU A 155 -15.88 -6.93 -20.89
C LEU A 155 -14.78 -7.99 -20.73
N GLY A 156 -13.89 -7.81 -19.75
CA GLY A 156 -12.91 -8.82 -19.36
C GLY A 156 -12.02 -9.26 -20.53
N ASN A 157 -12.06 -10.56 -20.83
CA ASN A 157 -11.36 -11.22 -21.92
C ASN A 157 -12.21 -11.37 -23.20
N ASP A 158 -13.53 -11.18 -23.12
CA ASP A 158 -14.48 -11.32 -24.24
C ASP A 158 -14.65 -10.02 -25.05
N SER A 159 -13.95 -8.97 -24.64
CA SER A 159 -13.87 -7.68 -25.31
C SER A 159 -13.30 -7.81 -26.73
N ARG A 160 -14.06 -7.37 -27.74
CA ARG A 160 -13.67 -7.34 -29.17
C ARG A 160 -14.02 -5.98 -29.78
N ILE A 161 -13.32 -5.57 -30.85
CA ILE A 161 -13.73 -4.40 -31.64
C ILE A 161 -14.78 -4.80 -32.68
N TRP A 162 -15.84 -4.01 -32.74
CA TRP A 162 -16.89 -4.08 -33.74
C TRP A 162 -16.91 -2.80 -34.57
N VAL A 163 -17.40 -2.91 -35.80
CA VAL A 163 -17.67 -1.79 -36.70
C VAL A 163 -19.12 -1.86 -37.15
N ARG A 164 -19.78 -0.70 -37.14
CA ARG A 164 -21.13 -0.47 -37.65
C ARG A 164 -21.05 0.38 -38.91
N GLU A 165 -21.67 -0.08 -39.98
CA GLU A 165 -21.68 0.59 -41.27
C GLU A 165 -23.11 1.12 -41.56
N GLY A 166 -23.27 2.44 -41.50
CA GLY A 166 -24.58 3.10 -41.66
C GLY A 166 -25.63 2.69 -40.62
N THR A 167 -26.83 2.35 -41.08
CA THR A 167 -28.01 2.09 -40.25
C THR A 167 -28.30 0.60 -39.98
N ALA A 168 -27.63 -0.33 -40.66
CA ALA A 168 -28.12 -1.70 -40.78
C ALA A 168 -27.19 -2.80 -40.22
N THR A 169 -25.88 -2.72 -40.45
CA THR A 169 -24.97 -3.86 -40.22
C THR A 169 -23.91 -3.57 -39.17
N GLU A 170 -23.74 -4.52 -38.25
CA GLU A 170 -22.67 -4.56 -37.24
C GLU A 170 -21.87 -5.85 -37.41
N ARG A 171 -20.54 -5.76 -37.44
CA ARG A 171 -19.64 -6.91 -37.57
C ARG A 171 -18.38 -6.71 -36.72
N ARG A 172 -17.71 -7.81 -36.35
CA ARG A 172 -16.37 -7.72 -35.75
C ARG A 172 -15.39 -7.09 -36.74
N LEU A 173 -14.41 -6.35 -36.23
CA LEU A 173 -13.32 -5.77 -37.02
C LEU A 173 -12.41 -6.87 -37.59
N ASN A 174 -12.16 -7.93 -36.81
CA ASN A 174 -11.43 -9.13 -37.22
C ASN A 174 -11.92 -10.38 -36.46
N THR A 175 -11.41 -11.55 -36.86
CA THR A 175 -11.77 -12.89 -36.33
C THR A 175 -10.82 -13.42 -35.26
N THR A 176 -9.86 -12.64 -34.76
CA THR A 176 -8.91 -13.13 -33.75
C THR A 176 -9.54 -13.17 -32.36
N GLU A 177 -9.27 -14.24 -31.61
CA GLU A 177 -9.71 -14.39 -30.21
C GLU A 177 -8.67 -13.84 -29.24
N GLN A 178 -8.36 -12.55 -29.41
CA GLN A 178 -7.56 -11.77 -28.45
C GLN A 178 -8.43 -10.69 -27.81
N THR A 179 -8.04 -10.22 -26.63
CA THR A 179 -8.81 -9.19 -25.92
C THR A 179 -8.51 -7.82 -26.54
N GLU A 180 -9.52 -7.17 -27.13
CA GLU A 180 -9.35 -5.91 -27.86
C GLU A 180 -10.12 -4.77 -27.19
N LYS A 181 -9.50 -3.59 -27.05
CA LYS A 181 -10.02 -2.44 -26.29
C LYS A 181 -9.65 -1.11 -26.96
N ARG A 182 -10.40 -0.05 -26.62
CA ARG A 182 -10.12 1.36 -27.01
C ARG A 182 -9.80 1.55 -28.51
N PRO A 183 -10.75 1.35 -29.43
CA PRO A 183 -10.52 1.65 -30.84
C PRO A 183 -10.34 3.16 -31.05
N ARG A 184 -9.59 3.53 -32.10
CA ARG A 184 -9.43 4.87 -32.67
C ARG A 184 -9.27 4.75 -34.19
N VAL A 185 -9.69 5.77 -34.93
CA VAL A 185 -9.69 5.76 -36.41
C VAL A 185 -9.19 7.11 -36.94
N SER A 186 -8.43 7.10 -38.03
CA SER A 186 -7.98 8.33 -38.71
C SER A 186 -9.15 9.06 -39.36
N ALA A 187 -9.05 10.37 -39.61
CA ALA A 187 -10.17 11.19 -40.09
C ALA A 187 -10.73 10.72 -41.45
N ASN A 188 -9.87 10.09 -42.28
CA ASN A 188 -10.20 9.50 -43.57
C ASN A 188 -10.61 8.01 -43.52
N GLY A 189 -10.70 7.39 -42.35
CA GLY A 189 -11.11 5.99 -42.17
C GLY A 189 -10.09 4.93 -42.61
N THR A 190 -8.87 5.30 -43.04
CA THR A 190 -7.88 4.35 -43.60
C THR A 190 -6.98 3.67 -42.58
N VAL A 191 -6.87 4.21 -41.36
CA VAL A 191 -6.09 3.63 -40.26
C VAL A 191 -7.01 3.39 -39.07
N VAL A 192 -7.10 2.15 -38.62
CA VAL A 192 -7.78 1.77 -37.37
C VAL A 192 -6.75 1.23 -36.38
N ALA A 193 -6.67 1.84 -35.21
CA ALA A 193 -5.78 1.48 -34.12
C ALA A 193 -6.57 1.03 -32.88
N TYR A 194 -6.05 0.05 -32.15
CA TYR A 194 -6.69 -0.49 -30.94
C TYR A 194 -5.66 -1.16 -30.02
N ILE A 195 -6.01 -1.29 -28.73
CA ILE A 195 -5.18 -1.97 -27.75
C ILE A 195 -5.53 -3.47 -27.76
N VAL A 196 -4.53 -4.32 -27.94
CA VAL A 196 -4.62 -5.77 -27.76
C VAL A 196 -3.98 -6.15 -26.44
N HIS A 197 -4.67 -7.00 -25.67
CA HIS A 197 -4.29 -7.48 -24.35
C HIS A 197 -4.19 -9.00 -24.34
N THR A 198 -3.14 -9.50 -23.69
CA THR A 198 -2.94 -10.90 -23.31
C THR A 198 -2.56 -10.95 -21.82
N GLU A 199 -2.45 -12.13 -21.24
CA GLU A 199 -2.10 -12.29 -19.81
C GLU A 199 -0.74 -11.68 -19.43
N THR A 200 0.19 -11.60 -20.39
CA THR A 200 1.58 -11.17 -20.16
C THR A 200 2.00 -9.92 -20.94
N THR A 201 1.21 -9.46 -21.92
CA THR A 201 1.55 -8.30 -22.75
C THR A 201 0.37 -7.40 -23.13
N ARG A 202 0.64 -6.10 -23.25
CA ARG A 202 -0.21 -5.12 -23.96
C ARG A 202 0.53 -4.56 -25.17
N ARG A 203 -0.20 -4.40 -26.27
CA ARG A 203 0.33 -3.84 -27.51
C ARG A 203 -0.72 -2.99 -28.23
N VAL A 204 -0.28 -1.91 -28.89
CA VAL A 204 -1.10 -1.14 -29.81
C VAL A 204 -0.95 -1.75 -31.20
N VAL A 205 -2.06 -2.17 -31.78
CA VAL A 205 -2.14 -2.67 -33.17
C VAL A 205 -2.79 -1.60 -34.03
N ALA A 206 -2.20 -1.30 -35.18
CA ALA A 206 -2.82 -0.46 -36.21
C ALA A 206 -2.71 -1.18 -37.57
N ASN A 207 -3.82 -1.26 -38.30
CA ASN A 207 -3.92 -1.97 -39.59
C ASN A 207 -3.24 -3.36 -39.61
N GLY A 208 -3.44 -4.14 -38.54
CA GLY A 208 -2.89 -5.49 -38.37
C GLY A 208 -1.42 -5.57 -37.93
N ARG A 209 -0.67 -4.45 -37.93
CA ARG A 209 0.72 -4.39 -37.45
C ARG A 209 0.78 -3.95 -36.00
N THR A 210 1.68 -4.55 -35.22
CA THR A 210 2.00 -4.03 -33.88
C THR A 210 2.87 -2.79 -34.03
N ILE A 211 2.46 -1.66 -33.44
CA ILE A 211 3.15 -0.36 -33.53
C ILE A 211 3.92 -0.06 -32.24
N PHE A 212 3.38 -0.46 -31.09
CA PHE A 212 3.96 -0.19 -29.78
C PHE A 212 3.62 -1.30 -28.78
N THR A 213 4.54 -1.62 -27.87
CA THR A 213 4.38 -2.70 -26.87
C THR A 213 4.94 -2.24 -25.53
N ASP A 214 4.07 -2.09 -24.53
CA ASP A 214 4.39 -1.76 -23.15
C ASP A 214 3.25 -2.30 -22.27
N ASN A 215 3.56 -3.09 -21.25
CA ASN A 215 2.54 -3.72 -20.39
C ASN A 215 1.70 -2.72 -19.58
N SER A 216 2.14 -1.46 -19.52
CA SER A 216 1.48 -0.35 -18.83
C SER A 216 0.66 0.58 -19.74
N ILE A 217 0.40 0.22 -21.02
CA ILE A 217 -0.54 0.96 -21.89
C ILE A 217 -1.94 1.04 -21.25
N GLU A 218 -2.51 2.24 -21.17
CA GLU A 218 -3.80 2.54 -20.54
C GLU A 218 -4.84 3.20 -21.48
N ASP A 219 -4.41 4.05 -22.42
CA ASP A 219 -5.26 4.63 -23.49
C ASP A 219 -4.43 5.01 -24.72
N ILE A 220 -5.09 5.22 -25.87
CA ILE A 220 -4.46 5.62 -27.14
C ILE A 220 -5.27 6.69 -27.86
N ALA A 221 -4.61 7.51 -28.69
CA ALA A 221 -5.27 8.41 -29.63
C ALA A 221 -4.51 8.47 -30.95
N LEU A 222 -5.22 8.44 -32.07
CA LEU A 222 -4.65 8.39 -33.42
C LEU A 222 -4.74 9.79 -34.05
N ALA A 223 -3.65 10.28 -34.63
CA ALA A 223 -3.64 11.58 -35.31
C ALA A 223 -4.59 11.58 -36.51
N PRO A 224 -5.22 12.72 -36.87
CA PRO A 224 -6.20 12.80 -37.96
C PRO A 224 -5.69 12.24 -39.30
N ALA A 225 -4.42 12.46 -39.62
CA ALA A 225 -3.76 11.95 -40.84
C ALA A 225 -3.43 10.44 -40.81
N GLY A 226 -3.62 9.75 -39.67
CA GLY A 226 -3.30 8.33 -39.50
C GLY A 226 -1.80 8.00 -39.41
N THR A 227 -0.91 9.00 -39.41
CA THR A 227 0.55 8.83 -39.46
C THR A 227 1.21 8.65 -38.09
N GLN A 228 0.59 9.13 -37.02
CA GLN A 228 1.13 9.09 -35.65
C GLN A 228 0.08 8.63 -34.63
N LEU A 229 0.53 7.93 -33.59
CA LEU A 229 -0.25 7.52 -32.43
C LEU A 229 0.30 8.21 -31.17
N ALA A 230 -0.57 8.82 -30.39
CA ALA A 230 -0.31 9.11 -28.98
C ALA A 230 -0.68 7.86 -28.16
N VAL A 231 0.25 7.37 -27.35
CA VAL A 231 0.09 6.19 -26.50
C VAL A 231 0.35 6.62 -25.06
N SER A 232 -0.65 6.41 -24.20
CA SER A 232 -0.57 6.70 -22.78
C SER A 232 -0.16 5.44 -22.02
N THR A 233 0.97 5.50 -21.32
CA THR A 233 1.45 4.45 -20.41
C THR A 233 1.74 5.05 -19.04
N ARG A 234 1.90 4.22 -18.02
CA ARG A 234 2.21 4.72 -16.65
C ARG A 234 3.54 5.48 -16.57
N ASN A 235 4.43 5.25 -17.53
CA ASN A 235 5.71 5.95 -17.64
C ASN A 235 5.61 7.31 -18.36
N GLY A 236 4.44 7.65 -18.94
CA GLY A 236 4.18 8.90 -19.64
C GLY A 236 3.33 8.74 -20.89
N VAL A 237 3.05 9.87 -21.56
CA VAL A 237 2.45 9.88 -22.90
C VAL A 237 3.56 10.01 -23.95
N PHE A 238 3.56 9.09 -24.91
CA PHE A 238 4.52 9.03 -26.01
C PHE A 238 3.80 9.22 -27.35
N VAL A 239 4.44 9.87 -28.32
CA VAL A 239 3.99 9.91 -29.72
C VAL A 239 4.91 9.05 -30.58
N VAL A 240 4.33 8.14 -31.36
CA VAL A 240 5.03 7.12 -32.16
C VAL A 240 4.49 7.07 -33.60
N PRO A 241 5.33 6.76 -34.60
CA PRO A 241 4.93 6.70 -36.00
C PRO A 241 4.21 5.39 -36.34
N VAL A 242 3.06 5.49 -37.04
CA VAL A 242 2.27 4.32 -37.50
C VAL A 242 2.99 3.52 -38.59
N ALA A 243 3.95 4.13 -39.30
CA ALA A 243 4.81 3.44 -40.27
C ALA A 243 5.74 2.39 -39.64
N GLY A 244 6.00 2.47 -38.32
CA GLY A 244 6.93 1.58 -37.62
C GLY A 244 8.40 2.03 -37.67
N GLU A 245 8.65 3.32 -37.88
CA GLU A 245 9.99 3.91 -37.75
C GLU A 245 10.46 3.90 -36.28
N PRO A 246 11.78 3.76 -36.01
CA PRO A 246 12.29 3.40 -34.69
C PRO A 246 12.44 4.58 -33.71
N PHE A 247 11.47 5.49 -33.64
CA PHE A 247 11.47 6.62 -32.69
C PHE A 247 10.20 6.71 -31.84
N SER A 248 10.36 7.18 -30.61
CA SER A 248 9.26 7.56 -29.72
C SER A 248 9.54 8.91 -29.07
N ASN A 249 8.64 9.86 -29.29
CA ASN A 249 8.73 11.21 -28.72
C ASN A 249 7.97 11.22 -27.38
N LEU A 250 8.69 11.28 -26.26
CA LEU A 250 8.10 11.51 -24.94
C LEU A 250 7.45 12.91 -24.92
N LEU A 251 6.12 12.95 -24.88
CA LEU A 251 5.32 14.16 -24.91
C LEU A 251 4.99 14.67 -23.50
N SER A 252 4.65 13.77 -22.58
CA SER A 252 4.53 14.09 -21.15
C SER A 252 5.09 12.97 -20.28
N ARG A 253 5.64 13.35 -19.11
CA ARG A 253 6.01 12.42 -18.02
C ARG A 253 4.82 12.04 -17.14
N THR A 254 3.64 12.61 -17.39
CA THR A 254 2.38 12.25 -16.73
C THR A 254 1.53 11.36 -17.65
N HIS A 255 0.66 10.55 -17.05
CA HIS A 255 -0.23 9.61 -17.75
C HIS A 255 -1.69 10.03 -17.62
N GLY A 256 -2.52 9.69 -18.62
CA GLY A 256 -3.89 10.17 -18.72
C GLY A 256 -4.73 9.54 -19.84
N ASP A 257 -5.98 9.97 -19.97
CA ASP A 257 -6.80 9.68 -21.15
C ASP A 257 -6.39 10.72 -22.22
N VAL A 258 -6.16 10.27 -23.45
CA VAL A 258 -5.51 11.07 -24.50
C VAL A 258 -6.40 11.25 -25.73
N ASP A 259 -6.23 12.40 -26.41
CA ASP A 259 -6.92 12.74 -27.66
C ASP A 259 -6.09 13.69 -28.55
N TRP A 260 -6.40 13.77 -29.85
CA TRP A 260 -5.79 14.73 -30.79
C TRP A 260 -6.77 15.84 -31.18
N SER A 261 -6.28 17.05 -31.43
CA SER A 261 -7.07 18.04 -32.16
C SER A 261 -7.30 17.61 -33.61
N ALA A 262 -8.42 18.00 -34.20
CA ALA A 262 -8.83 17.57 -35.54
C ALA A 262 -7.91 18.06 -36.69
N ASP A 263 -7.10 19.09 -36.45
CA ASP A 263 -6.04 19.57 -37.34
C ASP A 263 -4.69 18.85 -37.12
N GLY A 264 -4.58 18.01 -36.09
CA GLY A 264 -3.37 17.28 -35.72
C GLY A 264 -2.28 18.11 -35.05
N THR A 265 -2.52 19.39 -34.71
CA THR A 265 -1.48 20.27 -34.16
C THR A 265 -1.31 20.19 -32.65
N LEU A 266 -2.29 19.66 -31.92
CA LEU A 266 -2.30 19.52 -30.46
C LEU A 266 -2.65 18.08 -30.04
N VAL A 267 -2.11 17.66 -28.91
CA VAL A 267 -2.53 16.48 -28.16
C VAL A 267 -3.08 16.94 -26.81
N THR A 268 -4.26 16.45 -26.45
CA THR A 268 -4.91 16.70 -25.17
C THR A 268 -4.66 15.51 -24.24
N ILE A 269 -4.25 15.78 -22.99
CA ILE A 269 -4.03 14.78 -21.93
C ILE A 269 -4.89 15.17 -20.73
N ALA A 270 -5.81 14.30 -20.30
CA ALA A 270 -6.51 14.43 -19.03
C ALA A 270 -5.85 13.49 -18.00
N GLU A 271 -5.13 14.05 -17.02
CA GLU A 271 -4.20 13.30 -16.15
C GLU A 271 -4.88 12.49 -15.02
N PHE A 272 -4.30 11.32 -14.68
CA PHE A 272 -4.69 10.52 -13.51
C PHE A 272 -3.53 10.32 -12.53
N ARG A 273 -3.77 9.43 -11.56
CA ARG A 273 -2.79 8.91 -10.62
C ARG A 273 -3.05 7.42 -10.42
N GLU A 274 -1.98 6.70 -10.14
CA GLU A 274 -2.08 5.36 -9.55
C GLU A 274 -2.74 5.43 -8.17
N THR A 275 -3.56 4.42 -7.85
CA THR A 275 -4.13 4.23 -6.52
C THR A 275 -3.11 3.55 -5.61
N ALA A 276 -2.63 4.26 -4.58
CA ALA A 276 -1.80 3.66 -3.54
C ALA A 276 -2.58 2.60 -2.75
N MET A 277 -1.90 1.51 -2.36
CA MET A 277 -2.48 0.48 -1.50
C MET A 277 -2.90 1.05 -0.14
N SER A 278 -3.91 0.44 0.49
CA SER A 278 -4.67 1.06 1.57
C SER A 278 -4.44 0.38 2.92
N TYR A 279 -4.24 1.18 3.98
CA TYR A 279 -4.02 0.69 5.35
C TYR A 279 -5.13 1.13 6.34
N ASN A 280 -5.37 0.34 7.40
CA ASN A 280 -6.35 0.54 8.47
C ASN A 280 -5.74 1.43 9.56
N GLY A 281 -5.62 2.72 9.24
CA GLY A 281 -4.95 3.70 10.10
C GLY A 281 -5.11 5.14 9.65
N ASP A 282 -6.14 5.39 8.84
CA ASP A 282 -6.23 6.55 7.96
C ASP A 282 -7.37 7.47 8.41
N PRO A 283 -7.12 8.42 9.34
CA PRO A 283 -8.17 9.11 10.11
C PRO A 283 -9.09 10.00 9.28
N ASP A 284 -8.69 10.37 8.06
CA ASP A 284 -9.47 11.21 7.15
C ASP A 284 -10.29 10.38 6.12
N ARG A 285 -10.30 9.03 6.18
CA ARG A 285 -10.94 8.20 5.12
C ARG A 285 -12.47 8.14 5.16
N GLY A 286 -13.12 8.72 6.17
CA GLY A 286 -14.58 8.85 6.24
C GLY A 286 -15.19 9.95 5.36
N VAL A 287 -14.37 10.83 4.77
CA VAL A 287 -14.81 11.86 3.80
C VAL A 287 -14.71 11.31 2.37
N ASP A 288 -15.46 11.88 1.42
CA ASP A 288 -15.39 11.47 0.00
C ASP A 288 -14.02 11.80 -0.62
N ARG A 289 -13.07 10.88 -0.46
CA ARG A 289 -11.73 10.94 -1.06
C ARG A 289 -11.70 10.54 -2.53
N ALA A 290 -12.77 9.97 -3.09
CA ALA A 290 -12.89 9.80 -4.54
C ALA A 290 -13.13 11.16 -5.22
N ALA A 291 -13.86 12.07 -4.56
CA ALA A 291 -13.98 13.48 -4.93
C ALA A 291 -12.77 14.33 -4.52
N HIS A 292 -12.17 14.08 -3.34
CA HIS A 292 -11.17 14.99 -2.76
C HIS A 292 -9.69 14.59 -2.87
N GLU A 293 -9.32 13.31 -3.10
CA GLU A 293 -7.92 12.85 -3.08
C GLU A 293 -7.41 12.19 -4.39
N ARG A 294 -7.69 12.81 -5.54
CA ARG A 294 -6.87 12.59 -6.76
C ARG A 294 -5.48 13.27 -6.67
N VAL A 295 -4.83 13.27 -5.48
CA VAL A 295 -3.59 14.00 -5.18
C VAL A 295 -2.67 13.26 -4.18
N SER A 296 -1.81 12.35 -4.67
CA SER A 296 -0.59 11.83 -4.00
C SER A 296 0.26 10.96 -4.96
N MET A 297 1.58 10.77 -4.82
CA MET A 297 2.57 11.74 -4.30
C MET A 297 3.97 11.64 -4.99
N ALA A 298 4.05 11.28 -6.28
CA ALA A 298 5.32 11.30 -7.03
C ALA A 298 5.86 12.73 -7.27
N GLN A 299 7.16 12.86 -7.55
CA GLN A 299 7.87 14.15 -7.54
C GLN A 299 7.66 15.00 -8.81
N SER A 300 7.23 16.24 -8.60
CA SER A 300 6.93 17.29 -9.61
C SER A 300 5.86 16.94 -10.65
N VAL A 301 4.70 17.59 -10.51
CA VAL A 301 3.91 18.33 -11.52
C VAL A 301 2.66 18.87 -10.79
N THR A 302 1.92 19.77 -11.44
CA THR A 302 0.70 20.42 -10.95
C THR A 302 -0.41 19.44 -10.51
N ALA A 303 -1.45 19.97 -9.84
CA ALA A 303 -2.69 19.22 -9.62
C ALA A 303 -3.30 18.79 -10.98
N PRO A 304 -3.92 17.60 -11.11
CA PRO A 304 -4.26 17.00 -12.41
C PRO A 304 -5.01 17.96 -13.32
N GLN A 305 -4.40 18.27 -14.46
CA GLN A 305 -4.88 19.23 -15.45
C GLN A 305 -5.43 18.51 -16.68
N MET A 306 -6.17 19.25 -17.50
CA MET A 306 -6.27 18.91 -18.91
C MET A 306 -5.19 19.70 -19.63
N LEU A 307 -4.09 19.04 -19.99
CA LEU A 307 -2.99 19.63 -20.72
C LEU A 307 -3.30 19.59 -22.22
N ARG A 308 -3.17 20.73 -22.90
CA ARG A 308 -3.10 20.79 -24.38
C ARG A 308 -1.66 21.10 -24.74
N LEU A 309 -0.97 20.12 -25.31
CA LEU A 309 0.44 20.21 -25.69
C LEU A 309 0.56 20.23 -27.22
N PRO A 310 1.49 21.02 -27.80
CA PRO A 310 1.81 20.92 -29.22
C PRO A 310 2.18 19.49 -29.60
N ALA A 311 1.62 18.99 -30.71
CA ALA A 311 2.01 17.71 -31.27
C ALA A 311 3.50 17.74 -31.64
N PRO A 312 4.30 16.74 -31.23
CA PRO A 312 5.71 16.70 -31.57
C PRO A 312 5.85 16.35 -33.05
N LEU A 313 6.38 17.30 -33.82
CA LEU A 313 6.71 17.10 -35.23
C LEU A 313 7.61 15.86 -35.39
N ALA A 314 7.53 15.21 -36.56
CA ALA A 314 8.50 14.19 -36.94
C ALA A 314 9.93 14.77 -36.81
N PRO A 315 10.92 13.96 -36.41
CA PRO A 315 12.20 14.46 -35.89
C PRO A 315 13.17 15.00 -36.95
N ASP A 316 12.77 16.03 -37.70
CA ASP A 316 13.63 16.87 -38.54
C ASP A 316 13.09 18.32 -38.71
N ALA A 317 12.32 18.81 -37.72
CA ALA A 317 11.88 20.21 -37.65
C ALA A 317 12.60 20.97 -36.52
N GLY A 318 13.11 22.16 -36.84
CA GLY A 318 13.97 22.95 -35.94
C GLY A 318 13.32 23.31 -34.60
N ARG A 319 14.03 23.02 -33.50
CA ARG A 319 13.55 23.28 -32.13
C ARG A 319 13.62 24.76 -31.76
N ILE A 320 12.53 25.30 -31.22
CA ILE A 320 12.52 26.56 -30.48
C ILE A 320 12.00 26.30 -29.06
N LEU A 321 12.76 26.73 -28.06
CA LEU A 321 12.36 26.72 -26.66
C LEU A 321 11.60 28.02 -26.34
N VAL A 322 10.31 27.92 -26.01
CA VAL A 322 9.50 29.06 -25.55
C VAL A 322 9.29 28.94 -24.04
N ALA A 323 9.98 29.79 -23.28
CA ALA A 323 9.72 29.97 -21.85
C ALA A 323 8.72 31.12 -21.65
N GLY A 324 7.61 30.85 -20.98
CA GLY A 324 6.59 31.86 -20.65
C GLY A 324 6.53 32.15 -19.14
N PRO A 325 6.42 33.43 -18.71
CA PRO A 325 5.88 33.78 -17.40
C PRO A 325 4.38 33.39 -17.37
N LEU A 326 3.73 33.15 -16.22
CA LEU A 326 3.82 33.89 -14.97
C LEU A 326 4.24 33.02 -13.78
N PRO A 327 5.22 33.46 -12.95
CA PRO A 327 5.39 32.90 -11.62
C PRO A 327 4.35 33.48 -10.65
N GLU A 328 3.68 32.63 -9.87
CA GLU A 328 3.44 33.04 -8.47
C GLU A 328 4.82 33.30 -7.86
N PRO A 329 5.05 34.45 -7.17
CA PRO A 329 6.32 34.74 -6.53
C PRO A 329 6.78 33.54 -5.69
N ARG A 330 8.02 33.07 -5.87
CA ARG A 330 8.50 31.81 -5.24
C ARG A 330 8.21 31.74 -3.74
N ALA A 331 8.32 32.88 -3.06
CA ALA A 331 7.91 33.11 -1.67
C ALA A 331 6.49 32.60 -1.33
N GLN A 332 5.50 32.82 -2.20
CA GLN A 332 4.12 32.36 -2.05
C GLN A 332 3.98 30.85 -2.27
N LEU A 333 4.59 30.32 -3.34
CA LEU A 333 4.61 28.87 -3.61
C LEU A 333 5.27 28.09 -2.46
N ASN A 334 6.39 28.58 -1.95
CA ASN A 334 7.09 28.02 -0.80
C ASN A 334 6.24 28.11 0.48
N ALA A 335 5.60 29.27 0.73
CA ALA A 335 4.73 29.47 1.88
C ALA A 335 3.54 28.49 1.86
N ALA A 336 2.88 28.34 0.70
CA ALA A 336 1.78 27.42 0.53
C ALA A 336 2.22 25.95 0.63
N ALA A 337 3.44 25.61 0.17
CA ALA A 337 4.01 24.27 0.34
C ALA A 337 4.29 23.94 1.82
N PHE A 338 4.83 24.89 2.58
CA PHE A 338 5.07 24.75 4.01
C PHE A 338 3.76 24.69 4.81
N ASP A 339 2.85 25.64 4.54
CA ASP A 339 1.58 25.77 5.27
C ASP A 339 0.70 24.53 5.07
N ARG A 340 0.61 23.95 3.86
CA ARG A 340 -0.17 22.71 3.64
C ARG A 340 0.30 21.54 4.50
N VAL A 341 1.61 21.38 4.71
CA VAL A 341 2.15 20.29 5.57
C VAL A 341 1.84 20.56 7.04
N TRP A 342 2.00 21.81 7.46
CA TRP A 342 1.66 22.25 8.82
C TRP A 342 0.15 22.08 9.11
N GLU A 343 -0.71 22.50 8.19
CA GLU A 343 -2.19 22.38 8.26
C GLU A 343 -2.64 20.91 8.26
N ARG A 344 -2.05 20.03 7.44
CA ARG A 344 -2.39 18.59 7.46
C ARG A 344 -2.08 17.98 8.82
N SER A 345 -0.86 18.16 9.35
CA SER A 345 -0.53 17.70 10.72
C SER A 345 -1.41 18.35 11.80
N ALA A 346 -1.77 19.65 11.65
CA ALA A 346 -2.63 20.35 12.60
C ALA A 346 -4.07 19.79 12.62
N ARG A 347 -4.65 19.50 11.45
CA ARG A 347 -5.98 18.87 11.34
C ARG A 347 -5.97 17.46 11.89
N LEU A 348 -5.02 16.63 11.44
CA LEU A 348 -4.98 15.19 11.74
C LEU A 348 -4.74 14.90 13.23
N TYR A 349 -3.84 15.64 13.88
CA TYR A 349 -3.31 15.26 15.20
C TYR A 349 -3.47 16.33 16.28
N PHE A 350 -3.73 17.59 15.92
CA PHE A 350 -3.81 18.72 16.87
C PHE A 350 -5.15 19.49 16.80
N GLY A 351 -6.19 18.85 16.25
CA GLY A 351 -7.54 19.42 16.11
C GLY A 351 -8.46 19.20 17.33
N THR A 352 -8.12 18.31 18.26
CA THR A 352 -8.96 18.02 19.44
C THR A 352 -8.63 18.94 20.62
N PRO A 353 -9.60 19.24 21.52
CA PRO A 353 -9.36 20.02 22.73
C PRO A 353 -8.26 19.44 23.63
N THR A 354 -8.15 18.11 23.67
CA THR A 354 -7.09 17.38 24.41
C THR A 354 -5.67 17.68 23.92
N MET A 355 -5.51 18.15 22.68
CA MET A 355 -4.22 18.42 22.06
C MET A 355 -3.90 19.93 21.97
N ALA A 356 -4.68 20.80 22.63
CA ALA A 356 -4.51 22.25 22.57
C ALA A 356 -3.09 22.73 22.95
N ALA A 357 -2.45 22.10 23.94
CA ALA A 357 -1.07 22.42 24.31
C ALA A 357 -0.06 22.07 23.20
N SER A 358 -0.18 20.87 22.60
CA SER A 358 0.62 20.48 21.43
C SER A 358 0.34 21.39 20.24
N ARG A 359 -0.91 21.85 20.07
CA ARG A 359 -1.29 22.81 19.04
C ARG A 359 -0.54 24.13 19.20
N THR A 360 -0.53 24.73 20.40
CA THR A 360 0.23 25.97 20.68
C THR A 360 1.74 25.83 20.35
N VAL A 361 2.34 24.68 20.68
CA VAL A 361 3.74 24.39 20.28
C VAL A 361 3.88 24.31 18.76
N TRP A 362 2.91 23.70 18.07
CA TRP A 362 2.91 23.59 16.60
C TRP A 362 2.71 24.93 15.89
N ASP A 363 1.85 25.83 16.42
CA ASP A 363 1.71 27.21 15.94
C ASP A 363 3.05 27.97 16.08
N ALA A 364 3.75 27.82 17.21
CA ALA A 364 5.06 28.43 17.45
C ALA A 364 6.18 27.89 16.54
N VAL A 365 6.19 26.58 16.26
CA VAL A 365 7.13 25.97 15.30
C VAL A 365 6.92 26.54 13.89
N ARG A 366 5.66 26.75 13.47
CA ARG A 366 5.35 27.46 12.21
C ARG A 366 5.84 28.89 12.22
N ALA A 367 5.57 29.67 13.27
CA ALA A 367 6.03 31.06 13.37
C ALA A 367 7.55 31.18 13.20
N ARG A 368 8.33 30.24 13.78
CA ARG A 368 9.79 30.19 13.66
C ARG A 368 10.30 29.78 12.27
N LEU A 369 9.71 28.76 11.65
CA LEU A 369 10.26 28.14 10.44
C LEU A 369 9.67 28.66 9.12
N ARG A 370 8.43 29.17 9.12
CA ARG A 370 7.78 29.69 7.91
C ARG A 370 8.57 30.81 7.20
N PRO A 371 9.20 31.78 7.89
CA PRO A 371 10.03 32.79 7.22
C PRO A 371 11.21 32.18 6.44
N MET A 372 11.79 31.08 6.93
CA MET A 372 12.86 30.37 6.23
C MET A 372 12.37 29.70 4.95
N ALA A 373 11.15 29.16 4.95
CA ALA A 373 10.52 28.61 3.74
C ALA A 373 10.21 29.73 2.73
N VAL A 374 9.64 30.85 3.19
CA VAL A 374 9.37 32.03 2.34
C VAL A 374 10.63 32.52 1.63
N ALA A 375 11.77 32.57 2.33
CA ALA A 375 13.06 33.01 1.79
C ALA A 375 13.83 31.94 0.97
N ALA A 376 13.34 30.70 0.88
CA ALA A 376 14.06 29.58 0.27
C ALA A 376 14.21 29.73 -1.26
N ALA A 377 15.45 29.86 -1.73
CA ALA A 377 15.77 30.12 -3.14
C ALA A 377 15.60 28.89 -4.06
N THR A 378 15.65 27.67 -3.52
CA THR A 378 15.57 26.40 -4.27
C THR A 378 14.58 25.43 -3.65
N ASP A 379 14.03 24.50 -4.44
CA ASP A 379 13.09 23.49 -3.91
C ASP A 379 13.75 22.58 -2.86
N SER A 380 15.05 22.31 -2.97
CA SER A 380 15.80 21.60 -1.92
C SER A 380 15.75 22.37 -0.60
N SER A 381 16.05 23.68 -0.61
CA SER A 381 15.97 24.49 0.62
C SER A 381 14.55 24.59 1.20
N VAL A 382 13.50 24.47 0.38
CA VAL A 382 12.12 24.30 0.86
C VAL A 382 11.92 22.92 1.49
N GLN A 383 12.49 21.85 0.93
CA GLN A 383 12.42 20.50 1.50
C GLN A 383 13.13 20.45 2.86
N ASP A 384 14.29 21.09 2.98
CA ASP A 384 15.07 21.14 4.22
C ASP A 384 14.31 21.87 5.34
N VAL A 385 13.54 22.91 5.01
CA VAL A 385 12.69 23.62 5.99
C VAL A 385 11.42 22.84 6.33
N ILE A 386 10.79 22.16 5.36
CA ILE A 386 9.67 21.23 5.61
C ILE A 386 10.13 20.04 6.47
N TYR A 387 11.34 19.54 6.25
CA TYR A 387 11.94 18.48 7.05
C TYR A 387 12.17 18.94 8.50
N ARG A 388 12.77 20.13 8.70
CA ARG A 388 12.93 20.75 10.02
C ARG A 388 11.59 21.02 10.73
N LEU A 389 10.53 21.32 9.97
CA LEU A 389 9.17 21.45 10.49
C LEU A 389 8.67 20.11 11.06
N LEU A 390 8.83 19.01 10.32
CA LEU A 390 8.42 17.68 10.78
C LEU A 390 9.25 17.18 11.98
N GLN A 391 10.57 17.38 11.97
CA GLN A 391 11.44 17.07 13.11
C GLN A 391 11.09 17.90 14.37
N ALA A 392 10.73 19.17 14.21
CA ALA A 392 10.32 20.04 15.32
C ALA A 392 8.89 19.80 15.84
N ARG A 393 8.14 18.85 15.26
CA ARG A 393 6.74 18.57 15.61
C ARG A 393 6.61 18.03 17.04
N PRO A 394 5.70 18.55 17.89
CA PRO A 394 5.42 17.96 19.19
C PRO A 394 4.80 16.55 19.04
N PRO A 395 4.79 15.73 20.10
CA PRO A 395 4.18 14.40 20.05
C PRO A 395 2.70 14.44 19.60
N LEU A 396 2.36 13.49 18.73
CA LEU A 396 1.04 13.31 18.11
C LEU A 396 0.04 12.59 19.03
N ARG A 397 0.50 11.91 20.07
CA ARG A 397 -0.29 11.49 21.23
C ARG A 397 0.45 11.84 22.53
N VAL A 398 -0.28 11.87 23.63
CA VAL A 398 0.25 12.19 24.97
C VAL A 398 0.73 10.90 25.65
N GLU A 399 1.96 10.89 26.18
CA GLU A 399 2.47 9.78 26.98
C GLU A 399 1.75 9.67 28.33
N ALA A 400 1.38 8.45 28.72
CA ALA A 400 0.84 8.16 30.04
C ALA A 400 1.92 7.55 30.93
N THR A 401 2.24 8.20 32.06
CA THR A 401 3.25 7.71 33.02
C THR A 401 2.62 7.46 34.40
N GLY A 402 3.03 6.36 35.05
CA GLY A 402 2.54 5.96 36.38
C GLY A 402 3.24 4.72 36.93
N LYS A 403 2.61 4.03 37.88
CA LYS A 403 3.05 2.74 38.46
C LYS A 403 2.66 1.53 37.61
N ALA A 404 1.58 1.61 36.84
CA ALA A 404 1.14 0.59 35.90
C ALA A 404 0.59 1.28 34.65
N ALA A 405 0.80 0.70 33.47
CA ALA A 405 0.42 1.32 32.20
C ALA A 405 -0.03 0.32 31.14
N VAL A 406 -0.86 0.82 30.22
CA VAL A 406 -1.43 0.10 29.07
C VAL A 406 -1.21 0.95 27.82
N SER A 407 -0.82 0.31 26.74
CA SER A 407 -0.71 0.88 25.39
C SER A 407 -1.45 -0.04 24.43
N SER A 408 -2.57 0.40 23.87
CA SER A 408 -3.37 -0.43 22.95
C SER A 408 -4.05 0.38 21.85
N ALA A 409 -4.55 -0.33 20.84
CA ALA A 409 -5.07 0.24 19.60
C ALA A 409 -6.38 1.04 19.74
N HIS A 410 -7.09 0.94 20.87
CA HIS A 410 -8.38 1.60 21.08
C HIS A 410 -8.58 2.07 22.54
N PRO A 411 -9.24 3.22 22.80
CA PRO A 411 -9.38 3.76 24.16
C PRO A 411 -10.14 2.81 25.10
N VAL A 412 -11.26 2.26 24.64
CA VAL A 412 -12.08 1.30 25.42
C VAL A 412 -11.27 0.07 25.88
N ALA A 413 -10.31 -0.38 25.07
CA ALA A 413 -9.44 -1.50 25.43
C ALA A 413 -8.32 -1.08 26.40
N THR A 414 -7.77 0.14 26.24
CA THR A 414 -6.86 0.73 27.23
C THR A 414 -7.56 0.86 28.60
N ASP A 415 -8.78 1.39 28.63
CA ASP A 415 -9.58 1.54 29.85
C ASP A 415 -9.95 0.20 30.49
N ALA A 416 -10.21 -0.85 29.71
CA ALA A 416 -10.41 -2.21 30.22
C ALA A 416 -9.19 -2.70 31.01
N GLY A 417 -7.97 -2.57 30.47
CA GLY A 417 -6.74 -2.91 31.18
C GLY A 417 -6.53 -2.06 32.45
N LEU A 418 -6.85 -0.77 32.40
CA LEU A 418 -6.79 0.11 33.57
C LEU A 418 -7.85 -0.23 34.64
N GLU A 419 -9.04 -0.70 34.29
CA GLU A 419 -10.03 -1.22 35.25
C GLU A 419 -9.47 -2.42 36.01
N ILE A 420 -8.83 -3.36 35.32
CA ILE A 420 -8.27 -4.55 35.97
C ILE A 420 -7.11 -4.20 36.91
N PHE A 421 -6.23 -3.26 36.54
CA PHE A 421 -5.23 -2.75 37.46
C PHE A 421 -5.85 -2.08 38.70
N ARG A 422 -6.95 -1.32 38.56
CA ARG A 422 -7.67 -0.73 39.70
C ARG A 422 -8.33 -1.78 40.60
N LYS A 423 -8.70 -2.95 40.07
CA LYS A 423 -9.14 -4.14 40.83
C LYS A 423 -7.98 -4.94 41.46
N GLY A 424 -6.73 -4.51 41.27
CA GLY A 424 -5.54 -5.18 41.82
C GLY A 424 -5.04 -6.37 41.01
N GLY A 425 -5.50 -6.53 39.76
CA GLY A 425 -4.95 -7.49 38.81
C GLY A 425 -3.53 -7.11 38.35
N ASN A 426 -2.78 -8.09 37.83
CA ASN A 426 -1.43 -7.89 37.31
C ASN A 426 -1.42 -7.57 35.80
N VAL A 427 -0.22 -7.44 35.23
CA VAL A 427 -0.02 -7.17 33.79
C VAL A 427 -0.67 -8.21 32.86
N VAL A 428 -0.81 -9.48 33.29
CA VAL A 428 -1.43 -10.55 32.50
C VAL A 428 -2.94 -10.47 32.58
N ASP A 429 -3.50 -10.24 33.77
CA ASP A 429 -4.94 -10.02 33.94
C ASP A 429 -5.42 -8.81 33.10
N ALA A 430 -4.66 -7.72 33.15
CA ALA A 430 -4.93 -6.53 32.35
C ALA A 430 -4.76 -6.78 30.84
N ALA A 431 -3.73 -7.55 30.43
CA ALA A 431 -3.55 -7.93 29.02
C ALA A 431 -4.70 -8.80 28.49
N VAL A 432 -5.22 -9.73 29.29
CA VAL A 432 -6.40 -10.54 28.95
C VAL A 432 -7.64 -9.67 28.74
N ALA A 433 -7.90 -8.70 29.62
CA ALA A 433 -9.02 -7.77 29.44
C ALA A 433 -8.86 -6.87 28.21
N VAL A 434 -7.64 -6.43 27.89
CA VAL A 434 -7.32 -5.71 26.65
C VAL A 434 -7.61 -6.59 25.42
N SER A 435 -7.24 -7.87 25.43
CA SER A 435 -7.51 -8.83 24.33
C SER A 435 -9.00 -8.92 23.98
N PHE A 436 -9.84 -9.20 24.96
CA PHE A 436 -11.28 -9.34 24.75
C PHE A 436 -11.94 -8.01 24.39
N ALA A 437 -11.48 -6.89 24.95
CA ALA A 437 -11.99 -5.57 24.59
C ALA A 437 -11.65 -5.19 23.14
N LEU A 438 -10.41 -5.42 22.69
CA LEU A 438 -10.01 -5.23 21.29
C LEU A 438 -10.84 -6.12 20.34
N GLY A 439 -11.13 -7.37 20.75
CA GLY A 439 -12.01 -8.28 20.01
C GLY A 439 -13.48 -7.85 19.88
N VAL A 440 -13.88 -6.76 20.54
CA VAL A 440 -15.19 -6.11 20.37
C VAL A 440 -15.08 -4.83 19.54
N VAL A 441 -14.04 -4.00 19.76
CA VAL A 441 -13.94 -2.62 19.26
C VAL A 441 -13.00 -2.41 18.06
N GLU A 442 -12.14 -3.39 17.76
CA GLU A 442 -11.44 -3.55 16.46
C GLU A 442 -11.78 -4.93 15.87
N PRO A 443 -13.08 -5.25 15.65
CA PRO A 443 -13.51 -6.59 15.22
C PRO A 443 -13.01 -6.94 13.82
N ASP A 444 -12.62 -5.92 13.03
CA ASP A 444 -12.03 -6.03 11.71
C ASP A 444 -10.53 -6.36 11.73
N ALA A 445 -9.87 -6.27 12.89
CA ALA A 445 -8.43 -6.53 13.03
C ALA A 445 -8.12 -7.73 13.95
N SER A 446 -8.95 -8.02 14.95
CA SER A 446 -8.77 -9.19 15.82
C SER A 446 -10.07 -9.59 16.52
N GLY A 447 -10.11 -10.80 17.09
CA GLY A 447 -11.23 -11.20 17.96
C GLY A 447 -11.11 -12.62 18.48
N ILE A 448 -12.21 -13.10 19.06
CA ILE A 448 -12.31 -14.48 19.58
C ILE A 448 -12.24 -15.54 18.47
N GLY A 449 -12.60 -15.19 17.23
CA GLY A 449 -12.38 -15.99 16.01
C GLY A 449 -10.96 -15.94 15.44
N GLY A 450 -10.02 -15.26 16.14
CA GLY A 450 -8.64 -15.02 15.70
C GLY A 450 -7.57 -15.89 16.35
N TYR A 451 -6.32 -15.42 16.28
CA TYR A 451 -5.12 -16.09 16.75
C TYR A 451 -4.01 -15.09 17.13
N GLY A 452 -2.88 -15.56 17.67
CA GLY A 452 -1.72 -14.70 17.96
C GLY A 452 -0.70 -15.29 18.94
N GLU A 453 0.14 -14.39 19.48
CA GLU A 453 1.15 -14.68 20.50
C GLU A 453 1.21 -13.61 21.59
N MET A 454 1.53 -14.02 22.82
CA MET A 454 1.71 -13.17 23.99
C MET A 454 3.06 -13.48 24.67
N VAL A 455 4.03 -12.57 24.61
CA VAL A 455 5.27 -12.65 25.39
C VAL A 455 5.03 -12.07 26.78
N ILE A 456 5.40 -12.82 27.82
CA ILE A 456 5.22 -12.47 29.24
C ILE A 456 6.59 -12.43 29.92
N ALA A 457 6.88 -11.33 30.61
CA ALA A 457 8.00 -11.19 31.53
C ALA A 457 7.47 -10.86 32.92
N LEU A 458 7.67 -11.76 33.89
CA LEU A 458 7.34 -11.50 35.30
C LEU A 458 8.61 -11.44 36.15
N LYS A 459 8.63 -10.54 37.13
CA LYS A 459 9.71 -10.34 38.09
C LYS A 459 10.11 -11.66 38.76
N GLY A 460 11.37 -12.05 38.61
CA GLY A 460 11.91 -13.29 39.20
C GLY A 460 11.50 -14.60 38.49
N LYS A 461 10.81 -14.52 37.34
CA LYS A 461 10.61 -15.66 36.43
C LYS A 461 11.45 -15.47 35.16
N GLN A 462 11.71 -16.57 34.45
CA GLN A 462 12.17 -16.48 33.06
C GLN A 462 11.03 -15.96 32.16
N PRO A 463 11.35 -15.23 31.07
CA PRO A 463 10.35 -14.86 30.07
C PRO A 463 9.74 -16.11 29.42
N THR A 464 8.43 -16.07 29.21
CA THR A 464 7.64 -17.15 28.63
C THR A 464 6.72 -16.59 27.55
N LEU A 465 6.18 -17.45 26.68
CA LEU A 465 5.30 -17.08 25.59
C LEU A 465 4.06 -17.97 25.60
N ILE A 466 2.87 -17.37 25.50
CA ILE A 466 1.63 -18.09 25.22
C ILE A 466 1.35 -18.02 23.71
N GLU A 467 1.39 -19.18 23.06
CA GLU A 467 1.14 -19.36 21.64
C GLU A 467 -0.30 -19.83 21.43
N PHE A 468 -1.07 -19.07 20.65
CA PHE A 468 -2.47 -19.35 20.36
C PHE A 468 -2.75 -19.22 18.87
N MET A 469 -1.96 -19.94 18.06
CA MET A 469 -2.06 -19.94 16.60
C MET A 469 -3.26 -20.77 16.12
N SER A 470 -3.91 -20.35 15.03
CA SER A 470 -5.05 -21.11 14.47
C SER A 470 -4.57 -22.42 13.84
N ARG A 471 -5.43 -23.45 13.88
CA ARG A 471 -5.12 -24.82 13.42
C ARG A 471 -6.02 -25.27 12.27
N VAL A 472 -5.49 -26.04 11.34
CA VAL A 472 -6.27 -26.73 10.30
C VAL A 472 -7.27 -27.69 10.96
N PRO A 473 -8.56 -27.70 10.60
CA PRO A 473 -9.50 -28.76 11.00
C PRO A 473 -9.02 -30.17 10.57
N GLU A 474 -9.56 -31.24 11.18
CA GLU A 474 -9.25 -32.64 10.81
C GLU A 474 -9.42 -32.90 9.30
N GLU A 475 -10.45 -32.33 8.70
CA GLU A 475 -10.78 -32.46 7.27
C GLU A 475 -10.30 -31.27 6.42
N GLY A 476 -9.50 -30.35 6.98
CA GLY A 476 -8.99 -29.17 6.27
C GLY A 476 -7.70 -29.41 5.46
N GLY A 477 -7.19 -30.64 5.42
CA GLY A 477 -5.94 -30.97 4.73
C GLY A 477 -5.98 -30.81 3.21
N LEU A 478 -4.82 -30.93 2.55
CA LEU A 478 -4.67 -30.79 1.09
C LEU A 478 -5.49 -31.80 0.27
N SER A 479 -5.82 -32.96 0.85
CA SER A 479 -6.64 -33.99 0.18
C SER A 479 -8.13 -33.63 0.05
N ASN A 480 -8.64 -32.62 0.78
CA ASN A 480 -10.05 -32.27 0.75
C ASN A 480 -10.37 -31.24 -0.37
N THR A 481 -10.60 -31.75 -1.57
CA THR A 481 -10.99 -30.94 -2.74
C THR A 481 -12.41 -30.38 -2.67
N SER A 482 -13.27 -30.82 -1.74
CA SER A 482 -14.65 -30.27 -1.62
C SER A 482 -14.68 -28.83 -1.10
N LEU A 483 -13.55 -28.32 -0.61
CA LEU A 483 -13.36 -26.96 -0.14
C LEU A 483 -13.04 -25.99 -1.31
N LEU A 484 -12.84 -26.51 -2.53
CA LEU A 484 -12.47 -25.75 -3.71
C LEU A 484 -13.70 -25.42 -4.57
N THR A 485 -13.79 -24.17 -5.03
CA THR A 485 -14.68 -23.75 -6.12
C THR A 485 -13.85 -23.56 -7.38
N ASN A 486 -14.19 -24.27 -8.47
CA ASN A 486 -13.44 -24.24 -9.74
C ASN A 486 -11.92 -24.50 -9.58
N GLY A 487 -11.55 -25.39 -8.65
CA GLY A 487 -10.15 -25.75 -8.37
C GLY A 487 -9.37 -24.71 -7.55
N ARG A 488 -10.04 -23.72 -6.95
CA ARG A 488 -9.44 -22.66 -6.13
C ARG A 488 -10.20 -22.43 -4.83
N TYR A 489 -9.56 -21.79 -3.85
CA TYR A 489 -10.27 -21.29 -2.68
C TYR A 489 -11.08 -20.03 -3.03
N PRO A 490 -12.27 -19.82 -2.42
CA PRO A 490 -12.92 -18.52 -2.47
C PRO A 490 -12.01 -17.47 -1.80
N SER A 491 -12.09 -16.21 -2.23
CA SER A 491 -11.28 -15.13 -1.64
C SER A 491 -11.73 -14.74 -0.23
N ASP A 492 -12.97 -15.06 0.12
CA ASP A 492 -13.66 -14.69 1.35
C ASP A 492 -14.58 -15.82 1.86
N GLY A 493 -15.13 -15.66 3.07
CA GLY A 493 -16.26 -16.44 3.55
C GLY A 493 -15.94 -17.64 4.46
N PRO A 494 -16.98 -18.38 4.87
CA PRO A 494 -16.89 -19.42 5.90
C PRO A 494 -15.89 -20.54 5.58
N VAL A 495 -15.66 -20.85 4.29
CA VAL A 495 -14.72 -21.89 3.86
C VAL A 495 -13.30 -21.68 4.43
N LEU A 496 -12.82 -20.44 4.55
CA LEU A 496 -11.43 -20.12 4.90
C LEU A 496 -11.06 -20.29 6.38
N VAL A 497 -12.00 -20.68 7.24
CA VAL A 497 -11.81 -20.66 8.70
C VAL A 497 -10.97 -21.83 9.20
N ASN A 498 -9.84 -21.52 9.85
CA ASN A 498 -9.14 -22.42 10.76
C ASN A 498 -9.71 -22.33 12.19
N VAL A 499 -9.45 -23.34 13.02
CA VAL A 499 -9.87 -23.38 14.43
C VAL A 499 -9.24 -22.21 15.22
N PRO A 500 -10.04 -21.29 15.82
CA PRO A 500 -9.51 -20.09 16.51
C PRO A 500 -8.76 -20.38 17.80
N GLY A 501 -7.78 -19.52 18.13
CA GLY A 501 -6.90 -19.68 19.30
C GLY A 501 -7.11 -18.68 20.45
N THR A 502 -7.58 -17.45 20.16
CA THR A 502 -7.57 -16.33 21.12
C THR A 502 -8.13 -16.69 22.50
N VAL A 503 -9.28 -17.37 22.55
CA VAL A 503 -9.97 -17.69 23.82
C VAL A 503 -9.13 -18.64 24.69
N ALA A 504 -8.56 -19.69 24.10
CA ALA A 504 -7.70 -20.63 24.83
C ALA A 504 -6.37 -19.99 25.26
N GLY A 505 -5.78 -19.13 24.41
CA GLY A 505 -4.58 -18.38 24.75
C GLY A 505 -4.77 -17.48 25.97
N MET A 506 -5.82 -16.66 25.96
CA MET A 506 -6.12 -15.77 27.10
C MET A 506 -6.50 -16.54 28.37
N TYR A 507 -7.20 -17.67 28.24
CA TYR A 507 -7.55 -18.53 29.38
C TYR A 507 -6.31 -19.18 29.99
N LEU A 508 -5.41 -19.72 29.17
CA LEU A 508 -4.14 -20.31 29.62
C LEU A 508 -3.26 -19.26 30.31
N ALA A 509 -3.14 -18.06 29.72
CA ALA A 509 -2.39 -16.95 30.31
C ALA A 509 -2.91 -16.55 31.71
N TRP A 510 -4.23 -16.40 31.87
CA TRP A 510 -4.85 -16.16 33.18
C TRP A 510 -4.65 -17.35 34.14
N GLN A 511 -4.77 -18.58 33.66
CA GLN A 511 -4.58 -19.80 34.47
C GLN A 511 -3.15 -19.94 35.01
N GLN A 512 -2.11 -19.69 34.21
CA GLN A 512 -0.71 -19.86 34.65
C GLN A 512 -0.10 -18.60 35.29
N HIS A 513 -0.53 -17.40 34.87
CA HIS A 513 0.18 -16.15 35.20
C HIS A 513 -0.70 -14.99 35.67
N GLY A 514 -2.03 -15.12 35.65
CA GLY A 514 -2.94 -14.15 36.27
C GLY A 514 -2.81 -14.07 37.79
N SER A 515 -3.10 -12.91 38.40
CA SER A 515 -2.83 -12.62 39.83
C SER A 515 -3.68 -13.40 40.84
N LYS A 516 -4.78 -14.02 40.37
CA LYS A 516 -5.84 -14.63 41.19
C LYS A 516 -6.61 -13.67 42.11
N LYS A 517 -6.35 -12.36 42.02
CA LYS A 517 -7.12 -11.31 42.72
C LYS A 517 -8.37 -10.86 41.95
N VAL A 518 -8.40 -11.12 40.64
CA VAL A 518 -9.51 -10.79 39.74
C VAL A 518 -9.98 -12.06 39.05
N THR A 519 -11.30 -12.27 39.04
CA THR A 519 -11.90 -13.49 38.45
C THR A 519 -11.96 -13.43 36.93
N TRP A 520 -11.98 -14.59 36.27
CA TRP A 520 -12.09 -14.70 34.81
C TRP A 520 -13.27 -13.90 34.22
N ALA A 521 -14.43 -13.96 34.88
CA ALA A 521 -15.62 -13.21 34.46
C ALA A 521 -15.41 -11.67 34.54
N GLU A 522 -14.68 -11.18 35.54
CA GLU A 522 -14.36 -9.75 35.67
C GLU A 522 -13.36 -9.25 34.63
N LEU A 523 -12.49 -10.11 34.09
CA LEU A 523 -11.59 -9.76 32.98
C LEU A 523 -12.36 -9.58 31.66
N ILE A 524 -13.43 -10.35 31.46
CA ILE A 524 -14.27 -10.31 30.26
C ILE A 524 -15.39 -9.25 30.39
N ALA A 525 -15.79 -8.89 31.61
CA ALA A 525 -16.85 -7.91 31.87
C ALA A 525 -16.72 -6.57 31.10
N PRO A 526 -15.54 -5.95 30.92
CA PRO A 526 -15.39 -4.76 30.07
C PRO A 526 -15.81 -5.00 28.62
N ALA A 527 -15.49 -6.16 28.04
CA ALA A 527 -15.85 -6.53 26.68
C ALA A 527 -17.35 -6.83 26.54
N ILE A 528 -17.96 -7.56 27.50
CA ILE A 528 -19.42 -7.79 27.55
C ILE A 528 -20.17 -6.46 27.59
N ARG A 529 -19.73 -5.51 28.43
CA ARG A 529 -20.32 -4.17 28.50
C ARG A 529 -20.18 -3.45 27.16
N ALA A 530 -18.97 -3.35 26.59
CA ALA A 530 -18.74 -2.68 25.31
C ALA A 530 -19.60 -3.27 24.16
N ALA A 531 -19.78 -4.60 24.12
CA ALA A 531 -20.61 -5.27 23.12
C ALA A 531 -22.11 -4.98 23.33
N ARG A 532 -22.59 -4.97 24.58
CA ARG A 532 -24.00 -4.77 24.93
C ARG A 532 -24.45 -3.31 24.92
N THR A 533 -23.69 -2.38 25.50
CA THR A 533 -23.99 -0.94 25.47
C THR A 533 -23.74 -0.35 24.09
N GLY A 534 -22.73 -0.91 23.40
CA GLY A 534 -22.17 -0.41 22.17
C GLY A 534 -20.97 0.49 22.36
N TYR A 535 -20.28 0.76 21.25
CA TYR A 535 -19.11 1.62 21.15
C TYR A 535 -19.18 2.48 19.87
N ALA A 536 -18.49 3.61 19.88
CA ALA A 536 -18.38 4.48 18.71
C ALA A 536 -17.38 3.90 17.69
N VAL A 537 -17.78 3.82 16.42
CA VAL A 537 -16.95 3.36 15.31
C VAL A 537 -15.73 4.27 15.17
N SER A 538 -14.55 3.65 15.17
CA SER A 538 -13.26 4.32 14.98
C SER A 538 -13.03 4.65 13.50
N ASP A 539 -12.12 5.59 13.21
CA ASP A 539 -11.73 5.88 11.83
C ASP A 539 -11.12 4.67 11.09
N GLY A 540 -10.48 3.76 11.83
CA GLY A 540 -9.95 2.50 11.30
C GLY A 540 -11.05 1.52 10.89
N LEU A 541 -12.05 1.30 11.76
CA LEU A 541 -13.18 0.44 11.43
C LEU A 541 -14.01 1.03 10.27
N ALA A 542 -14.29 2.35 10.28
CA ALA A 542 -14.96 3.02 9.16
C ALA A 542 -14.14 2.92 7.85
N THR A 543 -12.81 3.07 7.94
CA THR A 543 -11.86 2.83 6.83
C THR A 543 -12.01 1.43 6.24
N THR A 544 -12.00 0.41 7.09
CA THR A 544 -12.10 -0.99 6.66
C THR A 544 -13.46 -1.29 6.02
N LEU A 545 -14.56 -0.87 6.65
CA LEU A 545 -15.93 -1.08 6.16
C LEU A 545 -16.24 -0.34 4.85
N ALA A 546 -15.60 0.81 4.61
CA ALA A 546 -15.70 1.53 3.33
C ALA A 546 -14.83 0.89 2.24
N THR A 547 -13.65 0.37 2.58
CA THR A 547 -12.69 -0.22 1.62
C THR A 547 -13.15 -1.59 1.15
N GLU A 548 -13.41 -2.52 2.07
CA GLU A 548 -13.81 -3.90 1.77
C GLU A 548 -15.35 -4.04 1.71
N ARG A 549 -16.03 -2.96 1.28
CA ARG A 549 -17.50 -2.81 1.34
C ARG A 549 -18.24 -3.99 0.74
N GLU A 550 -17.78 -4.48 -0.41
CA GLU A 550 -18.44 -5.55 -1.15
C GLU A 550 -18.41 -6.87 -0.37
N HIS A 551 -17.29 -7.18 0.30
CA HIS A 551 -17.11 -8.40 1.08
C HIS A 551 -17.91 -8.38 2.39
N PHE A 552 -17.94 -7.25 3.13
CA PHE A 552 -18.82 -7.13 4.30
C PHE A 552 -20.32 -7.08 3.92
N ALA A 553 -20.69 -6.47 2.79
CA ALA A 553 -22.09 -6.38 2.35
C ALA A 553 -22.65 -7.69 1.79
N LYS A 554 -21.78 -8.57 1.28
CA LYS A 554 -22.12 -9.90 0.73
C LYS A 554 -22.79 -10.80 1.77
N TYR A 555 -22.30 -10.80 3.01
CA TYR A 555 -22.75 -11.71 4.06
C TYR A 555 -23.75 -11.05 5.01
N GLU A 556 -24.83 -11.76 5.35
CA GLU A 556 -25.96 -11.19 6.10
C GLU A 556 -25.59 -10.72 7.51
N GLY A 557 -24.92 -11.54 8.32
CA GLY A 557 -24.53 -11.16 9.69
C GLY A 557 -23.59 -9.96 9.72
N SER A 558 -22.63 -9.93 8.81
CA SER A 558 -21.68 -8.82 8.62
C SER A 558 -22.39 -7.53 8.20
N ARG A 559 -23.33 -7.63 7.24
CA ARG A 559 -24.20 -6.53 6.83
C ARG A 559 -25.11 -6.04 7.96
N ALA A 560 -25.67 -6.92 8.77
CA ALA A 560 -26.54 -6.57 9.89
C ALA A 560 -25.80 -5.82 11.01
N LEU A 561 -24.56 -6.22 11.33
CA LEU A 561 -23.73 -5.51 12.31
C LEU A 561 -23.25 -4.15 11.79
N PHE A 562 -22.66 -4.12 10.59
CA PHE A 562 -21.82 -3.00 10.14
C PHE A 562 -22.45 -2.06 9.11
N PHE A 563 -23.69 -2.29 8.67
CA PHE A 563 -24.38 -1.45 7.69
C PHE A 563 -25.70 -0.93 8.24
N ARG A 564 -26.11 0.25 7.76
CA ARG A 564 -27.42 0.85 7.99
C ARG A 564 -28.00 1.24 6.64
N ASN A 565 -29.16 0.67 6.28
CA ASN A 565 -29.85 0.89 5.00
C ASN A 565 -28.94 0.69 3.74
N GLY A 566 -28.00 -0.26 3.80
CA GLY A 566 -27.06 -0.55 2.70
C GLY A 566 -25.82 0.36 2.63
N VAL A 567 -25.71 1.33 3.53
CA VAL A 567 -24.52 2.18 3.71
C VAL A 567 -23.63 1.59 4.83
N PRO A 568 -22.29 1.50 4.67
CA PRO A 568 -21.40 1.11 5.76
C PRO A 568 -21.43 2.15 6.90
N MET A 569 -21.22 1.72 8.13
CA MET A 569 -21.08 2.64 9.27
C MET A 569 -19.90 3.60 9.12
N GLN A 570 -20.11 4.82 9.61
CA GLN A 570 -19.14 5.91 9.60
C GLN A 570 -18.56 6.18 10.99
N ARG A 571 -17.45 6.92 11.05
CA ARG A 571 -16.81 7.33 12.31
C ARG A 571 -17.83 7.99 13.24
N GLY A 572 -17.95 7.46 14.46
CA GLY A 572 -18.89 7.98 15.47
C GLY A 572 -20.26 7.29 15.50
N ASP A 573 -20.62 6.49 14.48
CA ASP A 573 -21.78 5.60 14.57
C ASP A 573 -21.63 4.63 15.75
N THR A 574 -22.75 4.15 16.32
CA THR A 574 -22.70 3.18 17.42
C THR A 574 -22.93 1.76 16.92
N VAL A 575 -21.90 0.91 16.99
CA VAL A 575 -22.05 -0.55 16.90
C VAL A 575 -22.64 -1.05 18.21
N LYS A 576 -23.64 -1.94 18.13
CA LYS A 576 -24.11 -2.77 19.25
C LYS A 576 -24.12 -4.22 18.79
N ASN A 577 -23.68 -5.13 19.65
CA ASN A 577 -23.45 -6.54 19.31
C ASN A 577 -23.91 -7.45 20.46
N PRO A 578 -25.24 -7.64 20.63
CA PRO A 578 -25.78 -8.47 21.71
C PRO A 578 -25.40 -9.95 21.57
N ASP A 579 -25.26 -10.44 20.34
CA ASP A 579 -24.83 -11.80 20.01
C ASP A 579 -23.42 -12.07 20.57
N LEU A 580 -22.46 -11.20 20.28
CA LEU A 580 -21.11 -11.31 20.83
C LEU A 580 -21.09 -11.11 22.36
N ALA A 581 -21.95 -10.25 22.91
CA ALA A 581 -22.11 -10.13 24.35
C ALA A 581 -22.56 -11.46 24.99
N TRP A 582 -23.49 -12.18 24.36
CA TRP A 582 -23.93 -13.51 24.80
C TRP A 582 -22.82 -14.56 24.69
N VAL A 583 -22.04 -14.58 23.59
CA VAL A 583 -20.88 -15.47 23.46
C VAL A 583 -19.83 -15.19 24.55
N LEU A 584 -19.52 -13.92 24.81
CA LEU A 584 -18.60 -13.51 25.87
C LEU A 584 -19.14 -13.88 27.27
N GLU A 585 -20.45 -13.85 27.50
CA GLU A 585 -21.06 -14.36 28.72
C GLU A 585 -20.93 -15.88 28.87
N GLN A 586 -21.03 -16.66 27.78
CA GLN A 586 -20.73 -18.11 27.83
C GLN A 586 -19.27 -18.35 28.21
N ILE A 587 -18.33 -17.61 27.62
CA ILE A 587 -16.89 -17.70 27.95
C ILE A 587 -16.62 -17.28 29.40
N ALA A 588 -17.26 -16.20 29.88
CA ALA A 588 -17.12 -15.73 31.26
C ALA A 588 -17.64 -16.75 32.28
N ALA A 589 -18.75 -17.43 31.99
CA ALA A 589 -19.38 -18.41 32.88
C ALA A 589 -18.73 -19.80 32.85
N LYS A 590 -18.13 -20.22 31.72
CA LYS A 590 -17.67 -21.60 31.48
C LYS A 590 -16.16 -21.71 31.18
N GLY A 591 -15.40 -20.63 31.28
CA GLY A 591 -14.00 -20.60 30.84
C GLY A 591 -13.87 -20.76 29.33
N ALA A 592 -12.74 -21.28 28.85
CA ALA A 592 -12.53 -21.56 27.43
C ALA A 592 -13.60 -22.54 26.85
N ASP A 593 -14.12 -23.47 27.65
CA ASP A 593 -15.18 -24.40 27.26
C ASP A 593 -16.49 -23.69 26.87
N GLY A 594 -16.69 -22.43 27.27
CA GLY A 594 -17.80 -21.59 26.80
C GLY A 594 -17.73 -21.21 25.32
N PHE A 595 -16.58 -21.38 24.67
CA PHE A 595 -16.38 -21.20 23.23
C PHE A 595 -16.15 -22.54 22.51
N TYR A 596 -15.27 -23.39 23.04
CA TYR A 596 -14.82 -24.62 22.38
C TYR A 596 -15.77 -25.82 22.55
N LYS A 597 -16.78 -25.73 23.42
CA LYS A 597 -17.76 -26.80 23.69
C LYS A 597 -19.18 -26.23 23.82
N GLY A 598 -20.16 -27.13 23.87
CA GLY A 598 -21.56 -26.77 24.08
C GLY A 598 -22.16 -25.91 22.96
N GLU A 599 -23.11 -25.05 23.32
CA GLU A 599 -23.98 -24.34 22.37
C GLU A 599 -23.23 -23.44 21.38
N VAL A 600 -22.21 -22.70 21.83
CA VAL A 600 -21.40 -21.84 20.95
C VAL A 600 -20.66 -22.67 19.90
N ALA A 601 -19.99 -23.74 20.32
CA ALA A 601 -19.26 -24.63 19.42
C ALA A 601 -20.18 -25.33 18.42
N THR A 602 -21.36 -25.81 18.87
CA THR A 602 -22.35 -26.45 18.01
C THR A 602 -22.93 -25.48 16.97
N LYS A 603 -23.29 -24.25 17.37
CA LYS A 603 -23.73 -23.21 16.44
C LYS A 603 -22.62 -22.88 15.42
N TYR A 604 -21.41 -22.63 15.90
CA TYR A 604 -20.29 -22.16 15.08
C TYR A 604 -19.84 -23.20 14.05
N ALA A 605 -19.48 -24.42 14.49
CA ALA A 605 -19.04 -25.46 13.56
C ALA A 605 -20.19 -25.95 12.67
N GLY A 606 -21.43 -26.02 13.17
CA GLY A 606 -22.59 -26.39 12.36
C GLY A 606 -22.86 -25.39 11.23
N ASP A 607 -22.84 -24.10 11.54
CA ASP A 607 -23.07 -23.00 10.59
C ASP A 607 -21.98 -22.89 9.51
N LEU A 608 -20.71 -23.03 9.90
CA LEU A 608 -19.56 -23.04 9.00
C LEU A 608 -19.56 -24.28 8.09
N ARG A 609 -19.80 -25.48 8.65
CA ARG A 609 -19.81 -26.74 7.89
C ARG A 609 -20.98 -26.82 6.92
N ALA A 610 -22.14 -26.27 7.28
CA ALA A 610 -23.27 -26.09 6.36
C ALA A 610 -22.98 -25.13 5.20
N LYS A 611 -21.85 -24.39 5.23
CA LYS A 611 -21.39 -23.49 4.17
C LYS A 611 -20.02 -23.87 3.60
N GLY A 612 -19.67 -25.16 3.66
CA GLY A 612 -18.52 -25.72 2.94
C GLY A 612 -17.17 -25.60 3.67
N ASN A 613 -17.14 -25.26 4.95
CA ASN A 613 -15.92 -25.35 5.75
C ASN A 613 -15.72 -26.77 6.33
N ALA A 614 -14.47 -27.13 6.62
CA ALA A 614 -14.11 -28.45 7.14
C ALA A 614 -14.39 -28.66 8.65
N MET A 615 -14.63 -27.60 9.44
CA MET A 615 -14.64 -27.67 10.90
C MET A 615 -15.76 -28.56 11.47
N LYS A 616 -15.40 -29.34 12.50
CA LYS A 616 -16.29 -30.11 13.36
C LYS A 616 -16.29 -29.53 14.78
N VAL A 617 -17.33 -29.83 15.55
CA VAL A 617 -17.34 -29.57 17.02
C VAL A 617 -16.17 -30.29 17.71
N SER A 618 -15.72 -31.44 17.18
CA SER A 618 -14.53 -32.15 17.66
C SER A 618 -13.21 -31.42 17.41
N ASP A 619 -13.11 -30.56 16.38
CA ASP A 619 -11.90 -29.76 16.14
C ASP A 619 -11.77 -28.64 17.18
N LEU A 620 -12.89 -27.96 17.47
CA LEU A 620 -12.98 -26.97 18.55
C LEU A 620 -12.65 -27.62 19.90
N ALA A 621 -13.28 -28.75 20.23
CA ALA A 621 -13.09 -29.44 21.50
C ALA A 621 -11.68 -30.05 21.68
N ARG A 622 -10.89 -30.17 20.61
CA ARG A 622 -9.47 -30.61 20.62
C ARG A 622 -8.47 -29.44 20.57
N TYR A 623 -8.92 -28.19 20.51
CA TYR A 623 -8.01 -27.05 20.46
C TYR A 623 -7.30 -26.83 21.81
N PHE A 624 -6.01 -26.46 21.73
CA PHE A 624 -5.25 -25.97 22.88
C PHE A 624 -4.19 -24.95 22.44
N ALA A 625 -4.02 -23.92 23.26
CA ALA A 625 -2.87 -23.01 23.22
C ALA A 625 -1.67 -23.67 23.92
N ASN A 626 -0.46 -23.25 23.59
CA ASN A 626 0.78 -23.72 24.22
C ASN A 626 1.42 -22.64 25.09
N GLU A 627 2.14 -23.05 26.13
CA GLU A 627 3.21 -22.25 26.71
C GLU A 627 4.54 -22.67 26.07
N ARG A 628 5.38 -21.71 25.68
CA ARG A 628 6.63 -21.89 24.93
C ARG A 628 7.72 -20.99 25.48
N ALA A 629 8.98 -21.37 25.28
CA ALA A 629 10.09 -20.44 25.41
C ALA A 629 10.05 -19.42 24.23
N PRO A 630 10.09 -18.10 24.48
CA PRO A 630 10.21 -17.10 23.42
C PRO A 630 11.58 -17.18 22.75
N VAL A 631 11.68 -16.78 21.48
CA VAL A 631 12.99 -16.69 20.81
C VAL A 631 13.74 -15.49 21.39
N CYS A 632 14.82 -15.75 22.12
CA CYS A 632 15.64 -14.74 22.76
C CYS A 632 17.01 -14.58 22.08
N GLY A 633 17.54 -13.36 22.10
CA GLY A 633 18.88 -13.01 21.61
C GLY A 633 19.46 -11.80 22.35
N THR A 634 20.61 -11.31 21.89
CA THR A 634 21.24 -10.11 22.45
C THR A 634 21.54 -9.07 21.38
N TYR A 635 21.23 -7.80 21.67
CA TYR A 635 21.59 -6.67 20.84
C TYR A 635 22.35 -5.64 21.68
N ARG A 636 23.65 -5.47 21.38
CA ARG A 636 24.62 -4.68 22.13
C ARG A 636 24.63 -5.04 23.62
N THR A 637 24.04 -4.22 24.48
CA THR A 637 23.96 -4.45 25.94
C THR A 637 22.59 -4.94 26.42
N TYR A 638 21.67 -5.19 25.49
CA TYR A 638 20.30 -5.61 25.77
C TYR A 638 20.10 -7.09 25.44
N ARG A 639 19.30 -7.79 26.25
CA ARG A 639 18.68 -9.06 25.89
C ARG A 639 17.30 -8.74 25.32
N LEU A 640 16.88 -9.44 24.26
CA LEU A 640 15.52 -9.34 23.73
C LEU A 640 14.91 -10.74 23.70
N CYS A 641 13.59 -10.83 23.85
CA CYS A 641 12.80 -12.05 23.67
C CYS A 641 11.52 -11.72 22.90
N SER A 642 11.20 -12.54 21.89
CA SER A 642 10.15 -12.30 20.89
C SER A 642 9.35 -13.57 20.57
N GLY A 643 8.52 -13.52 19.52
CA GLY A 643 7.68 -14.62 19.02
C GLY A 643 8.41 -15.95 18.78
N ALA A 644 7.68 -17.07 18.75
CA ALA A 644 8.23 -18.42 18.70
C ALA A 644 7.60 -19.31 17.61
N PRO A 645 8.29 -20.37 17.16
CA PRO A 645 7.77 -21.33 16.18
C PRO A 645 6.36 -21.84 16.57
N PRO A 646 5.35 -21.75 15.66
CA PRO A 646 5.46 -21.62 14.19
C PRO A 646 5.71 -20.21 13.62
N VAL A 647 5.78 -19.17 14.45
CA VAL A 647 5.98 -17.79 14.01
C VAL A 647 7.46 -17.53 13.72
N SER A 648 7.80 -16.98 12.55
CA SER A 648 9.18 -16.67 12.17
C SER A 648 9.66 -15.31 12.70
N GLY A 649 8.73 -14.36 12.88
CA GLY A 649 9.04 -12.95 13.05
C GLY A 649 9.96 -12.63 14.23
N GLY A 650 9.90 -13.42 15.31
CA GLY A 650 10.83 -13.31 16.44
C GLY A 650 12.27 -13.74 16.13
N ALA A 651 12.45 -14.84 15.40
CA ALA A 651 13.77 -15.30 14.94
C ALA A 651 14.34 -14.35 13.87
N ASP A 652 13.52 -13.95 12.90
CA ASP A 652 13.92 -13.00 11.86
C ASP A 652 14.34 -11.64 12.48
N LEU A 653 13.62 -11.17 13.52
CA LEU A 653 13.96 -9.94 14.24
C LEU A 653 15.30 -10.04 14.99
N VAL A 654 15.55 -11.14 15.70
CA VAL A 654 16.82 -11.35 16.42
C VAL A 654 17.99 -11.41 15.42
N ALA A 655 17.82 -12.10 14.29
CA ALA A 655 18.83 -12.16 13.23
C ALA A 655 19.16 -10.77 12.64
N ARG A 656 18.13 -9.96 12.32
CA ARG A 656 18.29 -8.56 11.87
C ARG A 656 19.05 -7.69 12.88
N LEU A 657 18.82 -7.90 14.17
CA LEU A 657 19.52 -7.19 15.23
C LEU A 657 20.99 -7.66 15.37
N ASN A 658 21.25 -8.96 15.34
CA ASN A 658 22.62 -9.50 15.37
C ASN A 658 23.47 -9.01 14.17
N LEU A 659 22.85 -8.85 12.99
CA LEU A 659 23.47 -8.25 11.81
C LEU A 659 23.74 -6.75 12.00
N LEU A 660 22.75 -5.97 12.45
CA LEU A 660 22.94 -4.53 12.71
C LEU A 660 23.93 -4.25 13.85
N GLU A 661 24.13 -5.17 14.80
CA GLU A 661 25.10 -5.02 15.88
C GLU A 661 26.52 -4.78 15.35
N GLN A 662 26.85 -5.38 14.19
CA GLN A 662 28.13 -5.22 13.49
C GLN A 662 28.33 -3.80 12.94
N PHE A 663 27.28 -2.98 12.83
CA PHE A 663 27.39 -1.57 12.47
C PHE A 663 27.63 -0.72 13.73
N PRO A 664 28.77 0.00 13.82
CA PRO A 664 29.12 0.80 14.99
C PRO A 664 28.34 2.13 15.03
N ALA A 665 27.89 2.52 16.23
CA ALA A 665 27.25 3.80 16.52
C ALA A 665 26.14 4.25 15.53
N PRO A 666 25.00 3.54 15.48
CA PRO A 666 23.80 3.99 14.77
C PRO A 666 23.39 5.41 15.17
N LYS A 667 23.03 6.24 14.18
CA LYS A 667 22.42 7.57 14.37
C LYS A 667 20.96 7.55 13.89
N PRO A 668 20.12 8.53 14.25
CA PRO A 668 18.75 8.63 13.75
C PRO A 668 18.66 8.37 12.24
N TYR A 669 18.06 7.24 11.85
CA TYR A 669 18.11 6.74 10.47
C TYR A 669 17.33 7.65 9.50
N THR A 670 16.46 8.51 10.03
CA THR A 670 15.80 9.61 9.32
C THR A 670 16.77 10.67 8.81
N ASP A 671 17.93 10.83 9.46
CA ASP A 671 18.91 11.90 9.24
C ASP A 671 20.25 11.36 8.68
N ASP A 672 20.58 10.11 9.01
CA ASP A 672 21.86 9.45 8.70
C ASP A 672 21.70 8.28 7.72
N ALA A 673 22.09 8.51 6.46
CA ALA A 673 22.01 7.53 5.40
C ALA A 673 22.87 6.27 5.61
N PRO A 674 24.10 6.34 6.18
CA PRO A 674 24.86 5.14 6.55
C PRO A 674 24.09 4.20 7.49
N THR A 675 23.43 4.74 8.52
CA THR A 675 22.64 3.93 9.46
C THR A 675 21.43 3.32 8.77
N LEU A 676 20.67 4.08 7.97
CA LEU A 676 19.53 3.52 7.22
C LEU A 676 19.98 2.44 6.24
N HIS A 677 21.09 2.65 5.53
CA HIS A 677 21.69 1.65 4.63
C HIS A 677 22.14 0.38 5.38
N ALA A 678 22.70 0.53 6.59
CA ALA A 678 23.05 -0.61 7.45
C ALA A 678 21.81 -1.39 7.92
N MET A 679 20.72 -0.70 8.28
CA MET A 679 19.45 -1.32 8.66
C MET A 679 18.79 -2.06 7.49
N LEU A 680 18.79 -1.46 6.29
CA LEU A 680 18.35 -2.13 5.06
C LEU A 680 19.21 -3.36 4.74
N SER A 681 20.53 -3.24 4.88
CA SER A 681 21.45 -4.35 4.62
C SER A 681 21.28 -5.49 5.62
N ALA A 682 21.08 -5.21 6.90
CA ALA A 682 20.75 -6.21 7.93
C ALA A 682 19.46 -6.96 7.60
N TRP A 683 18.46 -6.26 7.03
CA TRP A 683 17.22 -6.88 6.56
C TRP A 683 17.46 -7.87 5.42
N PHE A 684 18.19 -7.48 4.37
CA PHE A 684 18.46 -8.34 3.21
C PHE A 684 19.46 -9.47 3.50
N LEU A 685 20.36 -9.29 4.46
CA LEU A 685 21.33 -10.30 4.89
C LEU A 685 20.77 -11.28 5.93
N THR A 686 19.52 -11.14 6.36
CA THR A 686 18.87 -12.09 7.28
C THR A 686 18.84 -13.50 6.66
N PRO A 687 19.11 -14.59 7.43
CA PRO A 687 18.93 -15.95 6.92
C PRO A 687 17.47 -16.25 6.55
N SER A 688 17.23 -17.14 5.58
CA SER A 688 15.87 -17.55 5.24
C SER A 688 15.26 -18.44 6.32
N SER A 689 14.12 -18.05 6.87
CA SER A 689 13.29 -18.88 7.77
C SER A 689 12.33 -19.82 7.04
N ARG A 690 12.11 -19.64 5.73
CA ARG A 690 11.40 -20.62 4.88
C ARG A 690 12.10 -21.99 4.95
N ASN A 691 11.31 -23.05 5.00
CA ASN A 691 11.74 -24.45 5.17
C ASN A 691 12.52 -24.73 6.48
N LYS A 692 12.47 -23.82 7.47
CA LYS A 692 13.16 -23.95 8.77
C LYS A 692 12.31 -23.61 9.99
N ILE A 693 11.19 -22.90 9.83
CA ILE A 693 10.21 -22.60 10.89
C ILE A 693 8.80 -22.96 10.42
N ALA A 694 8.14 -23.88 11.15
CA ALA A 694 6.75 -24.32 10.99
C ALA A 694 6.23 -24.81 12.37
N ASP A 695 5.09 -25.50 12.46
CA ASP A 695 4.59 -26.03 13.75
C ASP A 695 5.60 -27.06 14.33
N PRO A 696 6.27 -26.75 15.46
CA PRO A 696 7.28 -27.64 16.05
C PRO A 696 6.67 -28.92 16.65
N ALA A 697 5.34 -29.07 16.65
CA ALA A 697 4.66 -30.33 16.94
C ALA A 697 4.60 -31.30 15.75
N LEU A 698 4.98 -30.86 14.54
CA LEU A 698 4.92 -31.64 13.29
C LEU A 698 6.23 -31.63 12.48
N TRP A 699 7.03 -30.56 12.56
CA TRP A 699 8.32 -30.44 11.88
C TRP A 699 9.46 -30.14 12.86
N PRO A 700 10.70 -30.62 12.61
CA PRO A 700 11.86 -30.16 13.36
C PRO A 700 12.12 -28.68 13.08
N VAL A 701 12.37 -27.90 14.13
CA VAL A 701 12.68 -26.46 14.05
C VAL A 701 13.95 -26.19 14.84
N ASP A 702 15.00 -25.69 14.16
CA ASP A 702 16.19 -25.16 14.82
C ASP A 702 16.38 -23.67 14.47
N VAL A 703 15.99 -22.81 15.40
CA VAL A 703 16.15 -21.36 15.27
C VAL A 703 17.61 -20.91 15.37
N ALA A 704 18.53 -21.72 15.91
CA ALA A 704 19.95 -21.34 16.03
C ALA A 704 20.58 -21.09 14.65
N THR A 705 20.16 -21.87 13.63
CA THR A 705 20.55 -21.66 12.22
C THR A 705 20.19 -20.28 11.65
N ILE A 706 19.34 -19.52 12.33
CA ILE A 706 18.88 -18.17 11.95
C ILE A 706 19.39 -17.12 12.93
N VAL A 707 19.34 -17.39 14.25
CA VAL A 707 19.64 -16.41 15.32
C VAL A 707 21.06 -16.44 15.85
N ASP A 708 21.95 -17.30 15.34
CA ASP A 708 23.34 -17.34 15.76
C ASP A 708 24.12 -16.05 15.39
N LYS A 709 25.06 -15.67 16.26
CA LYS A 709 25.89 -14.46 16.09
C LYS A 709 27.09 -14.67 15.18
N ASP A 710 27.64 -15.87 15.04
CA ASP A 710 28.73 -16.11 14.08
C ASP A 710 28.21 -16.16 12.64
N THR A 711 27.02 -16.73 12.45
CA THR A 711 26.21 -16.65 11.23
C THR A 711 25.93 -15.20 10.82
N ALA A 712 25.57 -14.34 11.78
CA ALA A 712 25.42 -12.90 11.54
C ALA A 712 26.75 -12.23 11.15
N LYS A 713 27.85 -12.48 11.86
CA LYS A 713 29.20 -11.95 11.51
C LYS A 713 29.62 -12.35 10.09
N VAL A 714 29.41 -13.63 9.72
CA VAL A 714 29.75 -14.16 8.39
C VAL A 714 28.91 -13.50 7.31
N ARG A 715 27.58 -13.41 7.48
CA ARG A 715 26.70 -12.79 6.47
C ARG A 715 26.91 -11.27 6.37
N TRP A 716 27.28 -10.59 7.46
CA TRP A 716 27.64 -9.17 7.45
C TRP A 716 28.91 -8.86 6.62
N GLN A 717 29.76 -9.84 6.32
CA GLN A 717 30.91 -9.65 5.42
C GLN A 717 30.52 -9.20 4.01
N CYS A 718 29.25 -9.36 3.62
CA CYS A 718 28.68 -8.92 2.36
C CYS A 718 28.14 -7.46 2.39
N TYR A 719 28.18 -6.78 3.54
CA TYR A 719 27.84 -5.36 3.61
C TYR A 719 28.86 -4.50 2.84
N ALA A 720 28.36 -3.60 1.99
CA ALA A 720 29.17 -2.62 1.25
C ALA A 720 28.61 -1.22 1.52
N ALA A 721 29.41 -0.31 2.09
CA ALA A 721 28.95 1.02 2.52
C ALA A 721 28.64 1.99 1.36
N ASP A 722 29.02 1.62 0.14
CA ASP A 722 28.94 2.42 -1.08
C ASP A 722 27.93 1.92 -2.11
N LYS A 723 27.31 0.74 -1.90
CA LYS A 723 26.35 0.13 -2.84
C LYS A 723 25.27 -0.69 -2.13
N ALA A 724 24.06 -0.68 -2.69
CA ALA A 724 22.95 -1.54 -2.29
C ALA A 724 23.21 -3.02 -2.64
N LEU A 725 22.74 -3.93 -1.79
CA LEU A 725 22.59 -5.35 -2.12
C LEU A 725 21.52 -5.54 -3.21
N THR A 726 21.61 -6.65 -3.95
CA THR A 726 20.62 -7.02 -4.98
C THR A 726 19.89 -8.32 -4.61
N PRO A 727 18.67 -8.55 -5.13
CA PRO A 727 17.92 -9.80 -4.89
C PRO A 727 18.66 -11.09 -5.29
N ARG A 728 19.65 -11.00 -6.20
CA ARG A 728 20.52 -12.12 -6.59
C ARG A 728 21.63 -12.36 -5.57
N ALA A 729 22.31 -11.31 -5.10
CA ALA A 729 23.48 -11.43 -4.22
C ALA A 729 23.15 -12.15 -2.90
N VAL A 730 21.90 -12.06 -2.44
CA VAL A 730 21.39 -12.70 -1.22
C VAL A 730 20.55 -13.97 -1.46
N ARG A 731 20.53 -14.53 -2.69
CA ARG A 731 19.75 -15.75 -3.01
C ARG A 731 20.43 -17.02 -2.47
N GLY A 732 19.67 -17.80 -1.69
CA GLY A 732 20.09 -19.06 -1.08
C GLY A 732 20.84 -18.88 0.25
N ASP A 733 21.11 -19.98 0.95
CA ASP A 733 21.76 -19.91 2.26
C ASP A 733 23.22 -19.42 2.18
N THR A 734 24.01 -19.94 1.24
CA THR A 734 25.37 -19.45 0.98
C THR A 734 25.36 -18.34 -0.07
N LEU A 735 25.65 -17.12 0.37
CA LEU A 735 25.57 -15.89 -0.45
C LEU A 735 26.67 -15.82 -1.52
N GLU A 736 26.39 -15.14 -2.64
CA GLU A 736 27.30 -15.02 -3.79
C GLU A 736 28.65 -14.40 -3.39
N CYS A 737 28.60 -13.29 -2.65
CA CYS A 737 29.72 -12.59 -2.02
C CYS A 737 30.60 -13.44 -1.07
N LEU A 738 30.10 -14.58 -0.56
CA LEU A 738 30.87 -15.50 0.27
C LEU A 738 31.54 -16.61 -0.55
N LYS A 739 30.90 -17.04 -1.65
CA LYS A 739 31.43 -18.08 -2.57
C LYS A 739 32.71 -17.60 -3.26
N ASP A 740 32.75 -16.34 -3.70
CA ASP A 740 33.94 -15.78 -4.35
C ASP A 740 35.13 -15.63 -3.38
N ARG A 741 34.86 -15.30 -2.11
CA ARG A 741 35.88 -15.28 -1.05
C ARG A 741 36.38 -16.69 -0.69
N ALA A 742 35.51 -17.68 -0.67
CA ALA A 742 35.91 -19.08 -0.46
C ALA A 742 36.84 -19.57 -1.57
N LYS A 743 36.52 -19.30 -2.84
CA LYS A 743 37.41 -19.59 -3.99
C LYS A 743 38.77 -18.93 -3.86
N ALA A 744 38.81 -17.65 -3.46
CA ALA A 744 40.05 -16.90 -3.26
C ALA A 744 40.90 -17.42 -2.07
N ALA A 745 40.30 -18.16 -1.13
CA ALA A 745 40.98 -18.70 0.05
C ALA A 745 41.50 -20.14 -0.11
N THR A 746 40.89 -20.97 -0.97
CA THR A 746 41.21 -22.41 -1.07
C THR A 746 41.73 -22.88 -2.43
N GLY A 747 41.54 -22.12 -3.51
CA GLY A 747 42.03 -22.44 -4.86
C GLY A 747 41.43 -23.69 -5.53
N ALA A 748 40.57 -24.43 -4.84
CA ALA A 748 39.94 -25.66 -5.35
C ALA A 748 38.61 -25.37 -6.08
N PRO A 749 38.27 -26.11 -7.15
CA PRO A 749 36.92 -26.09 -7.69
C PRO A 749 35.97 -26.77 -6.70
N SER A 750 34.91 -26.07 -6.30
CA SER A 750 33.82 -26.66 -5.51
C SER A 750 32.85 -27.42 -6.42
N ASP A 751 32.65 -28.71 -6.17
CA ASP A 751 31.66 -29.51 -6.90
C ASP A 751 30.25 -28.91 -6.73
N ALA A 752 29.74 -28.34 -7.81
CA ALA A 752 28.47 -27.65 -7.83
C ALA A 752 27.32 -28.65 -8.02
N ALA A 753 27.04 -29.42 -6.97
CA ALA A 753 25.70 -30.00 -6.79
C ALA A 753 24.70 -28.83 -6.76
N ALA A 754 24.01 -28.61 -7.87
CA ALA A 754 22.96 -27.61 -7.96
C ALA A 754 21.74 -28.12 -7.21
N GLU A 755 21.71 -27.89 -5.89
CA GLU A 755 20.44 -27.90 -5.16
C GLU A 755 19.51 -26.88 -5.82
N GLU A 756 18.50 -27.37 -6.53
CA GLU A 756 17.33 -26.61 -6.88
C GLU A 756 16.52 -26.31 -5.60
N ASN A 757 17.03 -25.36 -4.82
CA ASN A 757 16.16 -24.29 -4.36
C ASN A 757 15.57 -23.63 -5.62
N THR A 758 14.52 -24.26 -6.14
CA THR A 758 13.56 -23.65 -7.07
C THR A 758 13.21 -22.28 -6.50
N ALA A 759 13.00 -21.32 -7.40
CA ALA A 759 13.25 -19.91 -7.09
C ALA A 759 12.47 -19.35 -5.89
N LEU A 760 12.69 -18.06 -5.59
CA LEU A 760 11.62 -17.23 -5.02
C LEU A 760 10.43 -17.29 -5.98
N SER A 761 9.57 -18.28 -5.78
CA SER A 761 8.79 -18.91 -6.84
C SER A 761 7.40 -18.30 -6.88
N ASP A 762 7.08 -17.63 -7.98
CA ASP A 762 5.81 -16.94 -8.31
C ASP A 762 5.02 -16.60 -7.05
N ALA A 763 5.51 -15.57 -6.33
CA ALA A 763 4.95 -15.16 -5.07
C ALA A 763 3.44 -14.93 -5.25
N SER A 764 2.63 -15.51 -4.36
CA SER A 764 1.20 -15.24 -4.36
C SER A 764 1.00 -13.73 -4.28
N PRO A 765 0.10 -13.11 -5.08
CA PRO A 765 -0.19 -11.68 -4.96
C PRO A 765 -0.69 -11.30 -3.55
N CYS A 766 -1.03 -12.31 -2.72
CA CYS A 766 -1.46 -12.16 -1.34
C CYS A 766 -0.31 -12.28 -0.31
N GLY A 767 0.95 -12.33 -0.77
CA GLY A 767 2.16 -12.43 0.05
C GLY A 767 2.50 -13.85 0.51
N ASP A 768 3.62 -13.97 1.23
CA ASP A 768 4.21 -15.24 1.68
C ASP A 768 3.28 -16.06 2.60
N GLU A 769 2.35 -15.42 3.31
CA GLU A 769 1.38 -16.08 4.20
C GLU A 769 0.17 -16.67 3.45
N HIS A 770 0.16 -16.81 2.12
CA HIS A 770 -0.99 -17.37 1.38
C HIS A 770 -0.61 -18.21 0.15
N ALA A 771 -1.33 -19.33 -0.02
CA ALA A 771 -1.23 -20.25 -1.14
C ALA A 771 -1.50 -19.59 -2.51
N ARG A 772 -0.96 -20.21 -3.56
CA ARG A 772 -1.21 -19.86 -4.98
C ARG A 772 -2.65 -20.14 -5.46
N GLU A 773 -3.46 -20.78 -4.62
CA GLU A 773 -4.84 -21.19 -4.88
C GLU A 773 -5.87 -20.05 -4.61
N MET A 774 -5.42 -18.91 -4.10
CA MET A 774 -6.21 -17.68 -3.93
C MET A 774 -6.38 -16.93 -5.25
N THR A 775 -7.47 -16.16 -5.40
CA THR A 775 -7.76 -15.40 -6.63
C THR A 775 -7.82 -13.87 -6.42
N VAL A 776 -8.06 -13.41 -5.19
CA VAL A 776 -8.07 -12.00 -4.78
C VAL A 776 -7.39 -11.91 -3.41
N CYS A 777 -6.82 -10.75 -3.09
CA CYS A 777 -6.02 -10.53 -1.88
C CYS A 777 -6.53 -9.28 -1.15
N HIS A 778 -6.99 -9.47 0.09
CA HIS A 778 -7.59 -8.41 0.91
C HIS A 778 -6.54 -7.63 1.71
N ALA A 779 -6.87 -6.41 2.10
CA ALA A 779 -5.98 -5.61 2.95
C ALA A 779 -5.82 -6.25 4.34
N ALA A 780 -4.66 -6.09 4.99
CA ALA A 780 -4.26 -6.99 6.07
C ALA A 780 -4.51 -6.48 7.50
N GLY A 781 -5.10 -7.33 8.37
CA GLY A 781 -5.75 -6.96 9.63
C GLY A 781 -5.12 -7.60 10.86
N THR A 782 -4.47 -6.78 11.68
CA THR A 782 -3.77 -7.19 12.90
C THR A 782 -4.02 -6.13 13.98
N THR A 783 -3.97 -6.50 15.26
CA THR A 783 -3.81 -5.57 16.38
C THR A 783 -2.65 -5.96 17.31
N ALA A 784 -2.12 -4.97 18.01
CA ALA A 784 -1.04 -5.17 18.97
C ALA A 784 -1.18 -4.22 20.17
N TYR A 785 -0.70 -4.68 21.33
CA TYR A 785 -0.75 -3.93 22.57
C TYR A 785 0.35 -4.38 23.55
N THR A 786 0.65 -3.51 24.52
CA THR A 786 1.60 -3.80 25.61
C THR A 786 1.03 -3.34 26.95
N VAL A 787 1.45 -4.02 28.01
CA VAL A 787 1.05 -3.77 29.39
C VAL A 787 2.28 -3.94 30.28
N ALA A 788 2.54 -3.03 31.23
CA ALA A 788 3.65 -3.18 32.16
C ALA A 788 3.40 -2.48 33.51
N ASP A 789 4.20 -2.82 34.51
CA ASP A 789 4.21 -2.19 35.83
C ASP A 789 5.62 -1.80 36.33
N ALA A 790 5.64 -0.99 37.38
CA ALA A 790 6.85 -0.53 38.06
C ALA A 790 7.49 -1.60 38.95
N ASP A 791 6.82 -2.72 39.20
CA ASP A 791 7.44 -3.87 39.86
C ASP A 791 8.43 -4.59 38.94
N GLY A 792 8.32 -4.37 37.63
CA GLY A 792 9.19 -4.94 36.60
C GLY A 792 8.54 -6.06 35.80
N ASN A 793 7.20 -6.17 35.84
CA ASN A 793 6.46 -7.10 34.99
C ASN A 793 6.06 -6.41 33.67
N ALA A 794 6.01 -7.16 32.58
CA ALA A 794 5.60 -6.69 31.27
C ALA A 794 4.98 -7.79 30.40
N VAL A 795 4.07 -7.40 29.51
CA VAL A 795 3.44 -8.26 28.51
C VAL A 795 3.42 -7.51 27.17
N ALA A 796 3.76 -8.21 26.09
CA ALA A 796 3.61 -7.73 24.71
C ALA A 796 2.79 -8.75 23.91
N VAL A 797 1.83 -8.27 23.13
CA VAL A 797 0.89 -9.14 22.37
C VAL A 797 0.72 -8.61 20.96
N THR A 798 0.70 -9.52 19.99
CA THR A 798 0.15 -9.29 18.65
C THR A 798 -0.90 -10.37 18.39
N GLN A 799 -2.13 -9.96 18.09
CA GLN A 799 -3.28 -10.85 17.84
C GLN A 799 -4.06 -10.37 16.60
N THR A 800 -4.75 -11.27 15.92
CA THR A 800 -5.12 -11.02 14.51
C THR A 800 -6.23 -11.95 14.02
N LEU A 801 -6.97 -11.52 12.98
CA LEU A 801 -7.79 -12.40 12.15
C LEU A 801 -7.03 -12.87 10.89
N GLY A 802 -6.01 -12.13 10.44
CA GLY A 802 -5.28 -12.35 9.18
C GLY A 802 -5.45 -11.14 8.26
N THR A 803 -6.47 -11.16 7.41
CA THR A 803 -6.89 -9.98 6.63
C THR A 803 -7.97 -9.14 7.35
N TRP A 804 -8.39 -8.02 6.76
CA TRP A 804 -9.44 -7.14 7.28
C TRP A 804 -10.78 -7.87 7.34
N GLY A 805 -11.39 -7.85 8.52
CA GLY A 805 -12.54 -8.68 8.82
C GLY A 805 -12.27 -10.20 8.77
N GLY A 806 -11.01 -10.61 8.64
CA GLY A 806 -10.60 -12.00 8.38
C GLY A 806 -11.33 -12.53 7.15
N ASN A 807 -12.21 -13.49 7.35
CA ASN A 807 -13.00 -14.08 6.27
C ASN A 807 -14.28 -13.28 5.91
N PHE A 808 -14.47 -12.08 6.45
CA PHE A 808 -15.66 -11.22 6.29
C PHE A 808 -17.00 -11.84 6.75
N TYR A 809 -17.00 -13.02 7.37
CA TYR A 809 -18.21 -13.77 7.69
C TYR A 809 -18.50 -13.83 9.18
N VAL A 810 -19.67 -13.34 9.56
CA VAL A 810 -20.24 -13.48 10.90
C VAL A 810 -21.29 -14.60 10.88
N THR A 811 -21.07 -15.64 11.67
CA THR A 811 -22.09 -16.67 11.93
C THR A 811 -23.32 -16.03 12.62
N PRO A 812 -24.54 -16.22 12.09
CA PRO A 812 -25.77 -15.69 12.69
C PRO A 812 -25.93 -16.09 14.16
N GLY A 813 -26.30 -15.14 15.03
CA GLY A 813 -26.49 -15.38 16.46
C GLY A 813 -25.21 -15.49 17.30
N LEU A 814 -24.01 -15.32 16.70
CA LEU A 814 -22.73 -15.34 17.41
C LEU A 814 -21.93 -14.02 17.36
N GLY A 815 -22.15 -13.19 16.34
CA GLY A 815 -21.71 -11.79 16.33
C GLY A 815 -20.20 -11.52 16.14
N PHE A 816 -19.35 -12.52 15.90
CA PHE A 816 -17.90 -12.31 15.65
C PHE A 816 -17.48 -12.71 14.24
N LEU A 817 -16.41 -12.06 13.76
CA LEU A 817 -15.71 -12.39 12.53
C LEU A 817 -14.64 -13.47 12.78
N SER A 818 -14.36 -14.28 11.75
CA SER A 818 -13.45 -15.43 11.84
C SER A 818 -12.18 -15.23 11.02
N ASN A 819 -11.10 -15.91 11.41
CA ASN A 819 -9.84 -15.89 10.66
C ASN A 819 -9.98 -16.53 9.26
N ASP A 820 -9.06 -16.19 8.35
CA ASP A 820 -8.98 -16.63 6.96
C ASP A 820 -7.82 -17.61 6.67
N LYS A 821 -7.26 -18.23 7.72
CA LYS A 821 -5.95 -18.90 7.66
C LYS A 821 -5.88 -20.25 6.97
N LEU A 822 -6.98 -20.83 6.47
CA LEU A 822 -6.96 -22.15 5.81
C LEU A 822 -6.10 -22.17 4.52
N THR A 823 -5.77 -21.01 3.94
CA THR A 823 -4.86 -20.90 2.79
C THR A 823 -3.43 -20.52 3.16
N SER A 824 -3.08 -20.37 4.44
CA SER A 824 -1.77 -19.89 4.92
C SER A 824 -0.73 -20.99 5.16
N TYR A 825 -0.53 -21.85 4.16
CA TYR A 825 0.32 -23.05 4.25
C TYR A 825 0.92 -23.42 2.87
N GLY A 826 1.93 -24.30 2.86
CA GLY A 826 2.38 -24.96 1.63
C GLY A 826 1.32 -25.89 1.02
N THR A 827 1.16 -25.83 -0.30
CA THR A 827 0.15 -26.61 -1.07
C THR A 827 0.63 -28.00 -1.50
N ASP A 828 1.92 -28.30 -1.35
CA ASP A 828 2.51 -29.61 -1.59
C ASP A 828 2.58 -30.38 -0.26
N PRO A 829 1.98 -31.58 -0.12
CA PRO A 829 1.96 -32.32 1.14
C PRO A 829 3.35 -32.77 1.60
N THR A 830 4.33 -32.88 0.69
CA THR A 830 5.70 -33.30 1.00
C THR A 830 6.58 -32.17 1.54
N GLN A 831 6.16 -30.91 1.36
CA GLN A 831 6.95 -29.75 1.74
C GLN A 831 6.84 -29.41 3.23
N TYR A 832 7.88 -28.71 3.70
CA TYR A 832 7.98 -28.20 5.06
C TYR A 832 6.92 -27.11 5.32
N GLY A 833 6.11 -27.24 6.37
CA GLY A 833 5.00 -26.31 6.64
C GLY A 833 3.79 -26.44 5.70
N SER A 834 3.58 -27.62 5.12
CA SER A 834 2.41 -27.95 4.29
C SER A 834 1.09 -28.00 5.08
N ARG A 835 -0.06 -27.90 4.38
CA ARG A 835 -1.39 -27.92 5.04
C ARG A 835 -1.82 -29.31 5.50
N LEU A 836 -1.21 -29.79 6.58
CA LEU A 836 -1.58 -31.04 7.25
C LEU A 836 -2.73 -30.81 8.25
N PRO A 837 -3.60 -31.82 8.49
CA PRO A 837 -4.61 -31.77 9.56
C PRO A 837 -4.01 -31.38 10.91
N PHE A 838 -4.71 -30.53 11.65
CA PHE A 838 -4.31 -29.99 12.97
C PHE A 838 -3.02 -29.15 13.02
N ALA A 839 -2.37 -28.87 11.89
CA ALA A 839 -1.16 -28.04 11.85
C ALA A 839 -1.46 -26.57 12.20
N ARG A 840 -0.59 -25.92 12.98
CA ARG A 840 -0.60 -24.45 13.10
C ARG A 840 0.01 -23.80 11.87
N HIS A 841 -0.55 -22.68 11.43
CA HIS A 841 0.02 -21.89 10.34
C HIS A 841 1.25 -21.11 10.83
N GLY A 842 2.17 -20.82 9.91
CA GLY A 842 3.26 -19.88 10.15
C GLY A 842 2.79 -18.43 9.99
N SER A 843 3.44 -17.49 10.69
CA SER A 843 3.17 -16.05 10.51
C SER A 843 4.39 -15.21 10.92
N THR A 844 4.30 -13.91 10.64
CA THR A 844 5.35 -12.90 10.83
C THR A 844 5.20 -12.04 12.11
N LEU A 845 4.43 -12.51 13.10
CA LEU A 845 4.22 -11.81 14.37
C LEU A 845 5.54 -11.59 15.14
N ALA A 846 5.66 -10.48 15.87
CA ALA A 846 6.86 -10.16 16.65
C ALA A 846 6.59 -9.36 17.95
N PRO A 847 5.64 -9.77 18.82
CA PRO A 847 5.54 -9.20 20.16
C PRO A 847 6.88 -9.38 20.89
N THR A 848 7.46 -8.30 21.42
CA THR A 848 8.86 -8.30 21.87
C THR A 848 9.07 -7.52 23.16
N ILE A 849 9.88 -8.07 24.07
CA ILE A 849 10.33 -7.41 25.29
C ILE A 849 11.86 -7.32 25.29
N ALA A 850 12.39 -6.13 25.58
CA ALA A 850 13.80 -5.84 25.74
C ALA A 850 14.17 -5.66 27.22
N PHE A 851 15.32 -6.18 27.60
CA PHE A 851 15.82 -6.29 28.98
C PHE A 851 17.25 -5.74 29.06
N LYS A 852 17.64 -5.21 30.24
CA LYS A 852 19.03 -4.91 30.58
C LYS A 852 19.41 -5.74 31.81
N GLY A 853 20.27 -6.74 31.62
CA GLY A 853 20.28 -7.92 32.48
C GLY A 853 18.93 -8.62 32.39
N ASP A 854 18.37 -9.02 33.54
CA ASP A 854 17.03 -9.64 33.62
C ASP A 854 15.90 -8.64 33.89
N ARG A 855 16.19 -7.34 34.00
CA ARG A 855 15.16 -6.31 34.19
C ARG A 855 14.59 -5.86 32.84
N PRO A 856 13.27 -5.97 32.60
CA PRO A 856 12.63 -5.33 31.45
C PRO A 856 12.87 -3.82 31.42
N VAL A 857 13.14 -3.28 30.23
CA VAL A 857 13.35 -1.85 29.98
C VAL A 857 12.40 -1.28 28.92
N PHE A 858 11.95 -2.11 27.98
CA PHE A 858 11.02 -1.73 26.93
C PHE A 858 10.18 -2.94 26.50
N ALA A 859 8.91 -2.73 26.17
CA ALA A 859 8.03 -3.71 25.57
C ALA A 859 7.36 -3.09 24.34
N VAL A 860 7.23 -3.86 23.26
CA VAL A 860 6.61 -3.41 22.00
C VAL A 860 5.89 -4.56 21.29
N GLY A 861 4.73 -4.26 20.71
CA GLY A 861 4.09 -5.10 19.69
C GLY A 861 3.64 -4.21 18.53
N ALA A 862 3.67 -4.73 17.30
CA ALA A 862 3.19 -4.03 16.12
C ALA A 862 2.23 -4.88 15.28
N ALA A 863 1.56 -4.22 14.34
CA ALA A 863 0.44 -4.74 13.56
C ALA A 863 0.42 -4.14 12.14
N GLY A 864 0.01 -4.94 11.15
CA GLY A 864 0.02 -4.56 9.72
C GLY A 864 0.79 -5.52 8.80
N ASN A 865 0.64 -6.84 8.99
CA ASN A 865 1.26 -7.89 8.15
C ASN A 865 2.78 -7.66 7.98
N ALA A 866 3.31 -7.49 6.76
CA ALA A 866 4.73 -7.29 6.49
C ALA A 866 5.36 -6.12 7.27
N TRP A 867 4.57 -5.11 7.65
CA TRP A 867 5.06 -4.01 8.48
C TRP A 867 5.28 -4.38 9.95
N ILE A 868 4.77 -5.51 10.47
CA ILE A 868 4.89 -5.91 11.89
C ILE A 868 6.37 -5.97 12.31
N THR A 869 7.16 -6.81 11.65
CA THR A 869 8.58 -6.97 11.98
C THR A 869 9.37 -5.70 11.72
N SER A 870 9.02 -4.92 10.68
CA SER A 870 9.70 -3.67 10.36
C SER A 870 9.44 -2.57 11.39
N ALA A 871 8.20 -2.44 11.85
CA ALA A 871 7.81 -1.48 12.87
C ALA A 871 8.37 -1.83 14.24
N VAL A 872 8.36 -3.11 14.65
CA VAL A 872 9.02 -3.56 15.87
C VAL A 872 10.52 -3.25 15.82
N TYR A 873 11.20 -3.63 14.73
CA TYR A 873 12.62 -3.36 14.51
C TYR A 873 12.95 -1.86 14.66
N GLN A 874 12.25 -0.99 13.92
CA GLN A 874 12.50 0.47 13.96
C GLN A 874 12.16 1.10 15.32
N THR A 875 11.07 0.67 15.97
CA THR A 875 10.71 1.15 17.31
C THR A 875 11.75 0.73 18.36
N LEU A 876 12.35 -0.47 18.22
CA LEU A 876 13.43 -0.94 19.08
C LEU A 876 14.72 -0.14 18.85
N ILE A 877 15.15 0.11 17.61
CA ILE A 877 16.33 0.97 17.34
C ILE A 877 16.11 2.39 17.90
N GLY A 878 14.90 2.94 17.73
CA GLY A 878 14.50 4.22 18.33
C GLY A 878 14.63 4.25 19.86
N ALA A 879 14.20 3.19 20.55
CA ALA A 879 14.25 3.11 22.01
C ALA A 879 15.65 2.75 22.56
N LEU A 880 16.41 1.90 21.86
CA LEU A 880 17.61 1.24 22.38
C LEU A 880 18.94 1.90 21.94
N ASP A 881 19.03 2.35 20.68
CA ASP A 881 20.20 3.09 20.17
C ASP A 881 19.98 4.61 20.29
N PHE A 882 18.81 5.13 19.90
CA PHE A 882 18.53 6.58 19.93
C PHE A 882 17.96 7.09 21.26
N GLY A 883 17.68 6.18 22.22
CA GLY A 883 17.25 6.51 23.58
C GLY A 883 15.87 7.16 23.71
N LEU A 884 15.00 7.02 22.70
CA LEU A 884 13.71 7.71 22.64
C LEU A 884 12.69 7.18 23.68
N GLY A 885 11.81 8.08 24.12
CA GLY A 885 10.58 7.70 24.81
C GLY A 885 9.64 6.89 23.90
N PRO A 886 8.76 6.04 24.46
CA PRO A 886 7.93 5.11 23.69
C PRO A 886 7.05 5.82 22.65
N GLN A 887 6.55 7.03 22.94
CA GLN A 887 5.78 7.81 21.97
C GLN A 887 6.62 8.26 20.79
N ARG A 888 7.83 8.76 21.05
CA ARG A 888 8.77 9.19 20.00
C ARG A 888 9.30 8.01 19.18
N ALA A 889 9.50 6.85 19.80
CA ALA A 889 9.88 5.63 19.09
C ALA A 889 8.75 5.11 18.17
N LEU A 890 7.49 5.18 18.61
CA LEU A 890 6.33 4.87 17.76
C LEU A 890 6.11 5.92 16.64
N GLU A 891 6.41 7.19 16.90
CA GLU A 891 6.26 8.30 15.94
C GLU A 891 7.37 8.42 14.89
N LEU A 892 8.44 7.63 14.99
CA LEU A 892 9.47 7.61 13.95
C LEU A 892 8.83 7.28 12.59
N PRO A 893 9.17 8.02 11.52
CA PRO A 893 8.88 7.64 10.15
C PRO A 893 9.41 6.24 9.85
N ARG A 894 8.55 5.38 9.29
CA ARG A 894 8.86 3.98 9.04
C ARG A 894 9.23 3.71 7.58
N PHE A 895 10.07 2.70 7.40
CA PHE A 895 10.32 2.04 6.13
C PHE A 895 9.88 0.57 6.16
N LEU A 896 9.65 -0.03 4.99
CA LEU A 896 9.53 -1.46 4.77
C LEU A 896 10.39 -1.84 3.56
N PRO A 897 11.41 -2.70 3.70
CA PRO A 897 12.19 -3.18 2.58
C PRO A 897 11.36 -4.21 1.80
N GLY A 898 10.86 -3.82 0.62
CA GLY A 898 10.14 -4.73 -0.27
C GLY A 898 11.10 -5.69 -0.96
N GLY A 899 10.65 -6.92 -1.22
CA GLY A 899 11.31 -7.76 -2.23
C GLY A 899 11.22 -7.09 -3.59
N GLY A 900 12.28 -7.16 -4.40
CA GLY A 900 12.38 -6.52 -5.73
C GLY A 900 11.51 -7.18 -6.80
N PHE A 901 10.20 -7.24 -6.57
CA PHE A 901 9.19 -7.92 -7.39
C PHE A 901 7.91 -7.08 -7.59
N GLY A 902 8.08 -5.78 -7.83
CA GLY A 902 7.19 -5.13 -8.79
C GLY A 902 7.40 -5.80 -10.16
N PRO A 903 6.40 -5.80 -11.07
CA PRO A 903 6.63 -6.27 -12.43
C PRO A 903 7.76 -5.44 -13.05
N ALA A 904 8.82 -6.12 -13.52
CA ALA A 904 10.01 -5.45 -14.03
C ALA A 904 9.64 -4.44 -15.12
N THR A 905 10.14 -3.21 -15.00
CA THR A 905 9.77 -2.10 -15.88
C THR A 905 10.06 -2.49 -17.34
N PRO A 906 9.07 -2.52 -18.25
CA PRO A 906 9.33 -2.88 -19.64
C PRO A 906 10.37 -1.93 -20.25
N GLY A 907 11.51 -2.47 -20.66
CA GLY A 907 12.68 -1.70 -21.12
C GLY A 907 13.81 -1.52 -20.10
N SER A 908 13.66 -1.91 -18.83
CA SER A 908 14.80 -2.01 -17.91
C SER A 908 15.64 -3.24 -18.25
N ALA A 909 16.70 -3.07 -19.05
CA ALA A 909 17.65 -4.12 -19.41
C ALA A 909 18.55 -4.61 -18.25
N ALA A 910 18.12 -4.40 -17.00
CA ALA A 910 18.80 -4.85 -15.80
C ALA A 910 18.36 -6.27 -15.45
N ALA A 911 19.24 -7.25 -15.67
CA ALA A 911 19.01 -8.65 -15.32
C ALA A 911 18.81 -8.91 -13.80
N ASN A 912 18.95 -7.88 -12.96
CA ASN A 912 18.57 -7.87 -11.55
C ASN A 912 17.97 -6.48 -11.24
N PRO A 913 16.66 -6.33 -10.94
CA PRO A 913 16.11 -5.06 -10.50
C PRO A 913 16.62 -4.69 -9.08
N PRO A 914 16.62 -3.39 -8.72
CA PRO A 914 16.94 -2.94 -7.37
C PRO A 914 15.84 -3.34 -6.36
N TYR A 915 16.15 -3.23 -5.08
CA TYR A 915 15.12 -3.31 -4.03
C TYR A 915 14.33 -1.99 -3.94
N THR A 916 13.00 -2.10 -3.98
CA THR A 916 12.07 -1.00 -3.68
C THR A 916 11.85 -0.90 -2.17
N ILE A 917 12.18 0.23 -1.59
CA ILE A 917 11.93 0.53 -0.17
C ILE A 917 10.67 1.39 -0.07
N GLN A 918 9.66 0.90 0.64
CA GLN A 918 8.45 1.68 0.97
C GLN A 918 8.72 2.55 2.18
N LEU A 919 8.34 3.84 2.15
CA LEU A 919 8.77 4.87 3.09
C LEU A 919 7.63 5.84 3.45
N GLU A 920 7.44 6.11 4.74
CA GLU A 920 6.63 7.25 5.20
C GLU A 920 7.35 8.58 4.94
N ASP A 921 6.62 9.70 4.96
CA ASP A 921 7.22 11.03 4.96
C ASP A 921 7.96 11.34 6.29
N GLY A 922 8.99 12.18 6.23
CA GLY A 922 9.83 12.52 7.38
C GLY A 922 11.23 11.91 7.39
N PHE A 923 11.73 11.42 6.24
CA PHE A 923 13.15 11.14 6.02
C PHE A 923 13.82 12.37 5.39
N ALA A 924 15.08 12.64 5.76
CA ALA A 924 15.78 13.85 5.33
C ALA A 924 16.10 13.83 3.82
N PRO A 925 16.07 14.97 3.11
CA PRO A 925 16.32 15.01 1.66
C PRO A 925 17.66 14.39 1.25
N GLN A 926 18.73 14.62 2.01
CA GLN A 926 20.05 14.04 1.76
C GLN A 926 20.09 12.52 1.97
N VAL A 927 19.28 11.97 2.86
CA VAL A 927 19.15 10.52 3.06
C VAL A 927 18.48 9.88 1.85
N MET A 928 17.37 10.47 1.40
CA MET A 928 16.64 10.04 0.21
C MET A 928 17.45 10.21 -1.07
N GLN A 929 18.37 11.18 -1.14
CA GLN A 929 19.32 11.30 -2.25
C GLN A 929 20.37 10.18 -2.19
N ARG A 930 21.02 9.97 -1.03
CA ARG A 930 22.08 8.96 -0.87
C ARG A 930 21.57 7.54 -1.10
N LEU A 931 20.35 7.18 -0.66
CA LEU A 931 19.77 5.87 -0.93
C LEU A 931 19.61 5.59 -2.44
N ARG A 932 19.17 6.59 -3.23
CA ARG A 932 19.13 6.44 -4.71
C ARG A 932 20.53 6.27 -5.30
N THR A 933 21.51 7.02 -4.82
CA THR A 933 22.92 6.88 -5.26
C THR A 933 23.52 5.51 -4.88
N LEU A 934 23.09 4.89 -3.78
CA LEU A 934 23.46 3.52 -3.42
C LEU A 934 22.83 2.47 -4.35
N GLY A 935 21.74 2.80 -5.04
CA GLY A 935 21.03 1.90 -5.95
C GLY A 935 19.69 1.36 -5.42
N TYR A 936 19.09 2.00 -4.42
CA TYR A 936 17.72 1.68 -3.98
C TYR A 936 16.67 2.43 -4.80
N ASP A 937 15.58 1.73 -5.12
CA ASP A 937 14.32 2.35 -5.52
C ASP A 937 13.50 2.73 -4.27
N LEU A 938 12.76 3.84 -4.31
CA LEU A 938 12.17 4.48 -3.13
C LEU A 938 10.73 4.93 -3.40
N SER A 939 9.77 4.23 -2.78
CA SER A 939 8.33 4.48 -2.91
C SER A 939 7.78 5.13 -1.64
N PHE A 940 7.07 6.26 -1.77
CA PHE A 940 6.45 6.94 -0.62
C PHE A 940 5.01 6.46 -0.41
N VAL A 941 4.70 6.00 0.80
CA VAL A 941 3.38 5.44 1.15
C VAL A 941 2.45 6.40 1.90
N SER A 942 2.98 7.44 2.55
CA SER A 942 2.16 8.48 3.22
C SER A 942 2.24 9.85 2.52
N ALA A 943 1.19 10.65 2.69
CA ALA A 943 1.19 12.05 2.26
C ALA A 943 2.10 12.91 3.16
N ARG A 944 2.49 14.10 2.70
CA ARG A 944 3.40 14.95 3.50
C ARG A 944 2.81 15.41 4.82
N GLY A 945 3.57 15.19 5.89
CA GLY A 945 3.15 15.43 7.27
C GLY A 945 2.18 14.39 7.84
N GLU A 946 1.95 13.28 7.15
CA GLU A 946 1.12 12.15 7.58
C GLU A 946 1.97 10.93 7.91
N LEU A 947 1.59 10.22 8.97
CA LEU A 947 2.05 8.87 9.29
C LEU A 947 0.90 7.90 9.01
N ARG A 948 1.21 6.73 8.45
CA ARG A 948 0.24 5.78 7.89
C ARG A 948 0.48 4.33 8.29
N GLU A 949 1.71 3.81 8.23
CA GLU A 949 1.95 2.35 8.17
C GLU A 949 2.52 1.72 9.46
N GLY A 950 2.22 0.44 9.64
CA GLY A 950 2.88 -0.45 10.62
C GLY A 950 2.72 -0.06 12.10
N TYR A 951 1.51 0.30 12.54
CA TYR A 951 1.32 0.83 13.91
C TYR A 951 1.69 -0.18 15.02
N GLY A 952 1.90 0.32 16.25
CA GLY A 952 2.13 -0.53 17.41
C GLY A 952 1.73 0.05 18.77
N GLY A 953 1.87 -0.76 19.81
CA GLY A 953 1.80 -0.35 21.20
C GLY A 953 3.17 -0.53 21.86
N ALA A 954 3.60 0.44 22.68
CA ALA A 954 4.91 0.41 23.33
C ALA A 954 4.92 1.03 24.73
N ILE A 955 5.69 0.41 25.64
CA ILE A 955 5.90 0.86 27.02
C ILE A 955 7.38 0.81 27.38
N ARG A 956 7.87 1.87 28.05
CA ARG A 956 9.21 1.98 28.63
C ARG A 956 9.16 1.81 30.15
N ILE A 957 10.09 1.05 30.71
CA ILE A 957 10.07 0.57 32.10
C ILE A 957 11.24 1.19 32.87
N GLY A 958 10.94 2.28 33.59
CA GLY A 958 11.90 3.11 34.34
C GLY A 958 12.21 2.65 35.76
N GLY A 959 11.72 1.48 36.19
CA GLY A 959 12.06 0.84 37.48
C GLY A 959 11.35 1.40 38.72
N ARG A 960 10.92 2.67 38.73
CA ARG A 960 9.92 3.21 39.68
C ARG A 960 8.65 3.70 39.00
N THR A 961 8.68 3.85 37.68
CA THR A 961 7.55 4.26 36.85
C THR A 961 7.60 3.52 35.51
N VAL A 962 6.43 3.35 34.89
CA VAL A 962 6.27 2.94 33.50
C VAL A 962 5.67 4.09 32.69
N THR A 963 6.11 4.24 31.45
CA THR A 963 5.59 5.22 30.48
C THR A 963 5.03 4.47 29.28
N ALA A 964 3.77 4.70 28.91
CA ALA A 964 3.14 4.21 27.69
C ALA A 964 3.09 5.31 26.62
N GLY A 965 3.41 4.95 25.37
CA GLY A 965 3.08 5.71 24.17
C GLY A 965 1.95 5.03 23.40
N ALA A 966 1.33 5.72 22.45
CA ALA A 966 0.28 5.21 21.58
C ALA A 966 0.51 5.66 20.14
N ASP A 967 0.45 4.74 19.19
CA ASP A 967 0.74 5.08 17.80
C ASP A 967 -0.38 5.96 17.20
N PRO A 968 -0.06 7.16 16.68
CA PRO A 968 -1.04 8.07 16.11
C PRO A 968 -1.71 7.55 14.83
N ARG A 969 -1.17 6.49 14.21
CA ARG A 969 -1.69 5.82 13.00
C ARG A 969 -2.92 4.95 13.24
N ARG A 970 -3.57 5.03 14.41
CA ARG A 970 -4.88 4.39 14.71
C ARG A 970 -5.64 5.19 15.76
N ALA A 971 -6.77 4.66 16.23
CA ALA A 971 -7.46 5.10 17.44
C ALA A 971 -6.64 4.87 18.75
N GLY A 972 -5.35 4.57 18.66
CA GLY A 972 -4.50 4.13 19.77
C GLY A 972 -4.50 5.05 20.99
N ALA A 973 -4.51 4.44 22.16
CA ALA A 973 -4.50 5.11 23.45
C ALA A 973 -3.38 4.58 24.36
N ALA A 974 -2.91 5.48 25.22
CA ALA A 974 -1.95 5.18 26.29
C ALA A 974 -2.59 5.61 27.60
N GLY A 975 -2.51 4.76 28.61
CA GLY A 975 -3.13 5.00 29.91
C GLY A 975 -2.26 4.49 31.05
N ALA A 976 -2.38 5.11 32.23
CA ALA A 976 -1.59 4.73 33.39
C ALA A 976 -2.33 4.94 34.73
N ILE A 977 -2.02 4.10 35.72
CA ILE A 977 -2.39 4.24 37.12
C ILE A 977 -1.23 4.92 37.87
N ARG A 978 -1.51 5.95 38.68
CA ARG A 978 -0.50 6.79 39.33
C ARG A 978 0.00 6.26 40.67
#